data_AF-A0A1W9P2E5-F1
#
_entry.id   AF-A0A1W9P2E5-F1
#
_cell.length_a   1.000
_cell.length_b   1.000
_cell.length_c   1.000
_cell.angle_alpha   90.00
_cell.angle_beta   90.00
_cell.angle_gamma   90.00
#
_symmetry.space_group_name_H-M   'P 1'
#
loop_
_entity.id
_entity.type
_entity.pdbx_description
1 polymer ?
#
loop_
_entity_poly.entity_id
_entity_poly.type
_entity_poly.pdbx_seq_one_letter_code
_entity_poly.pdbx_strand_id
1 'polypeptide(L)'
;MNNAREKDSFSAIPQLPRLEKDNSQVNQAKTLIKTSVEIVGEDLEKSGLSWQDLEPLGWSIINNSQELKETIGFSSIDGQDLIQATQAILRIPYPNTNFSRVKLYPPIEGAKYLQPKNTPPQPYILPEIQELKNKPHKAVIFTEGEKKTLCLIKHGYYAIGLPGVWQFKNQKQDELFLKEFEEWNWKERTVYICFDSDAKYNSNVVKAEIELALNLYARGAKVFIIRLPQPNHTDKVGVDDYITQEGIEAFGGVYDEAKPLFKAYPDTYYQEIIKSLAILQKQGTLLAGQVEHATMLLAKHWHIRKSTIEKDLKGYLPVEKEEKQSIVEELEPCSEEVNGIEIANQIARILKKYVYLSSEHYYTAITLWIFLTYAYDRFGILPMLLITSPTRRCGKTTLLTVSEGLANKALIASNISPPAVYRTVEKYKPTLLLDEADTSLARNEELRGIINAGHTERTASVVRTGSKETNFEPERFSTFNPKAIAMIGKPCGTWMDRSIHIKMERKTKDIHIEKLPIDFYEQMKPLRQKLIKWTCSDLRQIEEEFDLSNDRAVDNWIPLISVAYNLNDEWLIKAKKAMVFMESDEDEDDLKIELLQDIQQYFNEKGDKVFTEQLIKYLLSLEDRPWADLRHGKGITPHILANMLKAFGIKPKPIRMEYEVKKGYDVKDFKEVFLQYLPSRKVTRLQSHNDNDTEAFQKVTQKGDVPFLNSSKTASNQQCNRVTFQKGGITEETQDNEVIDITHILEDSNDL
;
A
#
# COMPACT_ATOMS: atom_id res chain seq x y z
N MET A 1 92.36 47.60 19.61
CA MET A 1 92.49 48.61 20.69
C MET A 1 91.93 48.02 21.97
N ASN A 2 92.55 48.35 23.11
CA ASN A 2 92.02 48.55 24.49
C ASN A 2 90.59 48.08 24.80
N ASN A 3 90.23 47.44 25.92
CA ASN A 3 90.91 46.99 27.16
C ASN A 3 90.07 45.79 27.71
N ALA A 4 90.56 44.72 28.36
CA ALA A 4 91.55 44.50 29.42
C ALA A 4 90.99 44.53 30.87
N ARG A 5 91.15 43.41 31.61
CA ARG A 5 91.11 43.25 33.10
C ARG A 5 89.71 43.33 33.76
N GLU A 6 89.42 42.81 34.95
CA GLU A 6 90.02 41.89 35.98
C GLU A 6 88.84 41.42 36.91
N LYS A 7 88.90 40.49 37.90
CA LYS A 7 89.98 39.75 38.61
C LYS A 7 89.49 38.42 39.24
N ASP A 8 90.42 37.69 39.87
CA ASP A 8 90.30 36.39 40.57
C ASP A 8 89.75 36.44 42.02
N SER A 9 89.24 35.29 42.51
CA SER A 9 89.52 34.70 43.86
C SER A 9 88.92 33.26 43.93
N PHE A 10 89.69 32.19 44.16
CA PHE A 10 90.17 31.65 45.46
C PHE A 10 89.05 31.49 46.51
N SER A 11 88.82 30.34 47.17
CA SER A 11 89.50 29.02 47.21
C SER A 11 88.53 27.96 47.79
N ALA A 12 88.81 26.67 48.06
CA ALA A 12 90.03 25.85 48.13
C ALA A 12 89.72 24.34 47.91
N ILE A 13 90.71 23.44 48.06
CA ILE A 13 90.56 21.97 48.14
C ILE A 13 91.42 21.43 49.31
N PRO A 14 90.92 20.49 50.11
CA PRO A 14 91.81 19.52 50.76
C PRO A 14 91.37 18.03 50.68
N GLN A 15 92.32 17.18 50.29
CA GLN A 15 92.56 15.80 50.76
C GLN A 15 91.61 14.64 50.35
N LEU A 16 92.12 13.80 49.45
CA LEU A 16 91.92 12.33 49.44
C LEU A 16 92.95 11.69 50.40
N PRO A 17 92.61 10.61 51.13
CA PRO A 17 92.82 9.24 50.61
C PRO A 17 91.61 8.30 50.91
N ARG A 18 91.53 7.03 50.48
CA ARG A 18 92.54 6.01 50.09
C ARG A 18 91.89 4.97 49.13
N LEU A 19 92.69 4.14 48.45
CA LEU A 19 92.20 3.03 47.59
C LEU A 19 91.52 1.92 48.43
N GLU A 20 90.53 1.16 47.93
CA GLU A 20 90.66 0.11 46.90
C GLU A 20 89.34 -0.23 46.18
N LYS A 21 89.46 -0.73 44.93
CA LYS A 21 88.60 -1.68 44.16
C LYS A 21 87.08 -1.38 44.12
N ASP A 22 86.43 -1.33 42.95
CA ASP A 22 86.55 -2.32 41.86
C ASP A 22 86.28 -1.73 40.45
N ASN A 23 86.80 -2.41 39.41
CA ASN A 23 86.76 -1.97 38.00
C ASN A 23 85.69 -2.72 37.18
N SER A 24 84.41 -2.38 37.36
CA SER A 24 83.30 -3.13 36.72
C SER A 24 82.16 -2.30 36.10
N GLN A 25 82.18 -0.97 36.16
CA GLN A 25 81.08 -0.12 35.61
C GLN A 25 81.56 1.11 34.80
N VAL A 26 82.53 0.94 33.89
CA VAL A 26 82.88 1.96 32.88
C VAL A 26 82.70 1.41 31.46
N ASN A 27 81.47 0.99 31.16
CA ASN A 27 80.98 0.74 29.79
C ASN A 27 79.44 0.60 29.78
N GLN A 28 78.73 1.70 30.06
CA GLN A 28 77.30 1.85 29.76
C GLN A 28 77.06 3.16 29.00
N ALA A 29 76.05 3.17 28.14
CA ALA A 29 75.91 4.15 27.08
C ALA A 29 75.56 5.56 27.59
N LYS A 30 76.23 6.57 27.02
CA LYS A 30 75.66 7.93 26.95
C LYS A 30 74.55 7.93 25.88
N THR A 31 73.37 7.47 26.26
CA THR A 31 72.17 7.63 25.43
C THR A 31 71.88 9.12 25.28
N LEU A 32 71.94 9.63 24.04
CA LEU A 32 71.52 11.00 23.72
C LEU A 32 70.01 11.10 23.97
N ILE A 33 69.62 11.95 24.93
CA ILE A 33 68.22 12.32 25.12
C ILE A 33 67.89 13.31 24.00
N LYS A 34 67.13 12.85 23.00
CA LYS A 34 66.68 13.69 21.88
C LYS A 34 65.78 14.81 22.39
N THR A 35 65.85 15.98 21.80
CA THR A 35 64.93 17.08 22.12
C THR A 35 63.53 16.79 21.57
N SER A 36 62.51 17.41 22.15
CA SER A 36 61.12 17.29 21.66
C SER A 36 60.98 17.72 20.19
N VAL A 37 61.82 18.66 19.73
CA VAL A 37 61.88 19.13 18.34
C VAL A 37 62.43 18.06 17.39
N GLU A 38 63.49 17.35 17.81
CA GLU A 38 64.06 16.21 17.07
C GLU A 38 63.08 15.03 17.01
N ILE A 39 62.44 14.68 18.14
CA ILE A 39 61.50 13.55 18.23
C ILE A 39 60.29 13.75 17.31
N VAL A 40 59.78 14.99 17.22
CA VAL A 40 58.72 15.34 16.27
C VAL A 40 59.27 15.39 14.84
N GLY A 41 60.45 15.98 14.62
CA GLY A 41 61.09 16.06 13.31
C GLY A 41 61.25 14.68 12.64
N GLU A 42 61.76 13.70 13.37
CA GLU A 42 61.91 12.30 12.89
C GLU A 42 60.59 11.58 12.60
N ASP A 43 59.44 12.11 13.05
CA ASP A 43 58.11 11.62 12.67
C ASP A 43 57.51 12.41 11.51
N LEU A 44 57.88 13.68 11.33
CA LEU A 44 57.52 14.47 10.16
C LEU A 44 58.25 13.98 8.91
N GLU A 45 59.55 13.70 9.00
CA GLU A 45 60.38 13.22 7.88
C GLU A 45 59.84 11.91 7.29
N LYS A 46 59.32 11.01 8.13
CA LYS A 46 58.68 9.75 7.71
C LYS A 46 57.40 9.97 6.87
N SER A 47 56.77 11.14 6.99
CA SER A 47 55.62 11.58 6.20
C SER A 47 56.00 12.49 5.03
N GLY A 48 57.30 12.69 4.75
CA GLY A 48 57.79 13.64 3.74
C GLY A 48 57.65 15.12 4.15
N LEU A 49 57.45 15.39 5.45
CA LEU A 49 57.22 16.71 6.02
C LEU A 49 58.42 17.19 6.84
N SER A 50 58.49 18.50 7.06
CA SER A 50 59.50 19.19 7.85
C SER A 50 58.84 20.31 8.67
N TRP A 51 59.56 20.88 9.63
CA TRP A 51 59.07 22.05 10.38
C TRP A 51 58.75 23.25 9.48
N GLN A 52 59.45 23.44 8.36
CA GLN A 52 59.20 24.51 7.40
C GLN A 52 57.83 24.39 6.70
N ASP A 53 57.31 23.16 6.54
CA ASP A 53 55.97 22.92 5.99
C ASP A 53 54.85 23.21 7.02
N LEU A 54 55.19 23.33 8.31
CA LEU A 54 54.26 23.30 9.44
C LEU A 54 54.20 24.61 10.25
N GLU A 55 55.31 25.33 10.36
CA GLU A 55 55.39 26.63 11.04
C GLU A 55 54.37 27.66 10.48
N PRO A 56 54.17 27.81 9.15
CA PRO A 56 53.15 28.73 8.60
C PRO A 56 51.71 28.35 8.97
N LEU A 57 51.49 27.11 9.38
CA LEU A 57 50.19 26.56 9.79
C LEU A 57 49.97 26.65 11.31
N GLY A 58 50.95 27.16 12.08
CA GLY A 58 50.87 27.32 13.53
C GLY A 58 50.98 26.03 14.34
N TRP A 59 51.51 24.94 13.75
CA TRP A 59 51.81 23.73 14.51
C TRP A 59 52.96 24.01 15.48
N SER A 60 52.84 23.57 16.74
CA SER A 60 53.81 23.89 17.80
C SER A 60 54.02 22.73 18.77
N ILE A 61 55.09 22.76 19.57
CA ILE A 61 55.24 21.84 20.70
C ILE A 61 54.63 22.49 21.95
N ILE A 62 53.75 21.76 22.63
CA ILE A 62 53.21 22.15 23.93
C ILE A 62 54.19 21.71 25.01
N ASN A 63 54.65 22.65 25.82
CA ASN A 63 55.74 22.41 26.79
C ASN A 63 55.27 22.44 28.26
N ASN A 64 53.97 22.68 28.52
CA ASN A 64 53.45 22.80 29.89
C ASN A 64 51.96 22.40 29.99
N SER A 65 51.54 21.98 31.18
CA SER A 65 50.19 21.45 31.41
C SER A 65 49.09 22.51 31.36
N GLN A 66 49.40 23.80 31.50
CA GLN A 66 48.42 24.88 31.33
C GLN A 66 48.05 25.06 29.85
N GLU A 67 49.05 25.24 28.97
CA GLU A 67 48.87 25.32 27.52
C GLU A 67 48.14 24.09 26.96
N LEU A 68 48.46 22.89 27.48
CA LEU A 68 47.73 21.66 27.12
C LEU A 68 46.24 21.73 27.53
N LYS A 69 45.98 22.17 28.77
CA LYS A 69 44.62 22.31 29.30
C LYS A 69 43.83 23.41 28.58
N GLU A 70 44.48 24.48 28.13
CA GLU A 70 43.88 25.51 27.28
C GLU A 70 43.59 24.98 25.86
N THR A 71 44.43 24.07 25.34
CA THR A 71 44.29 23.48 24.00
C THR A 71 43.20 22.41 23.92
N ILE A 72 43.11 21.47 24.88
CA ILE A 72 42.15 20.34 24.84
C ILE A 72 41.21 20.23 26.07
N GLY A 73 41.27 21.18 27.01
CA GLY A 73 40.40 21.20 28.20
C GLY A 73 40.87 20.31 29.37
N PHE A 74 41.95 19.54 29.19
CA PHE A 74 42.55 18.67 30.22
C PHE A 74 44.04 18.48 29.99
N SER A 75 44.79 18.11 31.03
CA SER A 75 46.23 17.82 30.95
C SER A 75 46.62 16.45 31.51
N SER A 76 45.65 15.64 31.95
CA SER A 76 45.87 14.32 32.52
C SER A 76 44.81 13.30 32.06
N ILE A 77 45.23 12.04 31.99
CA ILE A 77 44.37 10.85 31.78
C ILE A 77 44.63 9.90 32.96
N ASP A 78 43.57 9.38 33.55
CA ASP A 78 43.56 8.39 34.65
C ASP A 78 44.57 8.64 35.79
N GLY A 79 44.77 9.92 36.10
CA GLY A 79 45.65 10.43 37.17
C GLY A 79 47.07 10.79 36.71
N GLN A 80 47.50 10.37 35.53
CA GLN A 80 48.81 10.65 34.96
C GLN A 80 48.80 11.98 34.18
N ASP A 81 49.73 12.90 34.49
CA ASP A 81 49.92 14.14 33.71
C ASP A 81 50.62 13.83 32.38
N LEU A 82 50.04 14.36 31.28
CA LEU A 82 50.44 14.05 29.92
C LEU A 82 51.79 14.67 29.53
N ILE A 83 52.18 15.80 30.13
CA ILE A 83 53.48 16.45 29.88
C ILE A 83 54.59 15.67 30.58
N GLN A 84 54.31 15.10 31.76
CA GLN A 84 55.26 14.22 32.46
C GLN A 84 55.36 12.81 31.82
N ALA A 85 54.30 12.37 31.16
CA ALA A 85 54.20 11.04 30.55
C ALA A 85 54.64 10.99 29.07
N THR A 86 54.93 12.13 28.45
CA THR A 86 55.42 12.21 27.06
C THR A 86 56.78 12.89 26.99
N GLN A 87 57.50 12.62 25.90
CA GLN A 87 58.74 13.28 25.50
C GLN A 87 58.45 14.50 24.59
N ALA A 88 57.31 14.50 23.90
CA ALA A 88 56.79 15.64 23.16
C ALA A 88 55.25 15.57 23.01
N ILE A 89 54.61 16.74 22.97
CA ILE A 89 53.22 16.90 22.54
C ILE A 89 53.18 17.91 21.40
N LEU A 90 52.74 17.47 20.22
CA LEU A 90 52.60 18.31 19.02
C LEU A 90 51.17 18.84 18.92
N ARG A 91 50.99 20.15 18.95
CA ARG A 91 49.73 20.85 18.68
C ARG A 91 49.47 20.94 17.19
N ILE A 92 48.23 20.62 16.80
CA ILE A 92 47.71 20.66 15.44
C ILE A 92 46.49 21.58 15.45
N PRO A 93 46.64 22.89 15.16
CA PRO A 93 45.52 23.81 15.07
C PRO A 93 44.71 23.58 13.80
N TYR A 94 43.38 23.74 13.88
CA TYR A 94 42.49 23.60 12.72
C TYR A 94 42.14 24.99 12.17
N PRO A 95 42.55 25.35 10.93
CA PRO A 95 42.40 26.70 10.41
C PRO A 95 40.94 27.19 10.40
N ASN A 96 40.76 28.50 10.65
CA ASN A 96 39.45 29.16 10.75
C ASN A 96 38.55 28.67 11.92
N THR A 97 39.10 27.91 12.87
CA THR A 97 38.39 27.43 14.07
C THR A 97 39.18 27.74 15.34
N ASN A 98 38.52 27.65 16.51
CA ASN A 98 39.20 27.61 17.81
C ASN A 98 39.56 26.17 18.24
N PHE A 99 39.55 25.20 17.32
CA PHE A 99 39.82 23.79 17.59
C PHE A 99 41.30 23.47 17.38
N SER A 100 41.81 22.52 18.16
CA SER A 100 43.17 21.99 18.02
C SER A 100 43.19 20.54 18.49
N ARG A 101 43.83 19.66 17.72
CA ARG A 101 44.20 18.32 18.20
C ARG A 101 45.62 18.36 18.75
N VAL A 102 45.99 17.33 19.50
CA VAL A 102 47.38 17.11 19.89
C VAL A 102 47.81 15.67 19.58
N LYS A 103 49.06 15.47 19.21
CA LYS A 103 49.69 14.15 19.03
C LYS A 103 50.69 13.90 20.16
N LEU A 104 50.65 12.69 20.73
CA LEU A 104 51.49 12.28 21.85
C LEU A 104 52.70 11.45 21.38
N TYR A 105 53.86 11.73 21.97
CA TYR A 105 55.12 11.01 21.72
C TYR A 105 55.77 10.62 23.05
N PRO A 106 55.80 9.33 23.46
CA PRO A 106 55.08 8.20 22.86
C PRO A 106 53.56 8.30 23.06
N PRO A 107 52.77 7.44 22.39
CA PRO A 107 51.34 7.27 22.67
C PRO A 107 51.11 6.75 24.09
N ILE A 108 50.09 7.28 24.78
CA ILE A 108 49.69 6.83 26.13
C ILE A 108 48.46 5.92 25.96
N GLU A 109 48.51 4.72 26.55
CA GLU A 109 47.43 3.71 26.47
C GLU A 109 46.97 3.39 25.03
N GLY A 110 47.87 3.55 24.06
CA GLY A 110 47.60 3.39 22.62
C GLY A 110 46.99 4.64 21.94
N ALA A 111 46.56 5.65 22.70
CA ALA A 111 46.06 6.91 22.17
C ALA A 111 47.20 7.74 21.55
N LYS A 112 47.27 7.75 20.21
CA LYS A 112 48.25 8.54 19.44
C LYS A 112 47.88 10.02 19.35
N TYR A 113 46.58 10.33 19.27
CA TYR A 113 46.03 11.68 19.12
C TYR A 113 44.92 11.93 20.13
N LEU A 114 44.85 13.15 20.68
CA LEU A 114 43.77 13.63 21.53
C LEU A 114 43.10 14.86 20.90
N GLN A 115 41.86 15.14 21.33
CA GLN A 115 41.07 16.30 20.93
C GLN A 115 40.30 16.87 22.14
N PRO A 116 39.74 18.09 22.06
CA PRO A 116 39.03 18.69 23.19
C PRO A 116 37.76 17.91 23.55
N LYS A 117 37.45 17.82 24.84
CA LYS A 117 36.29 17.06 25.32
C LYS A 117 34.96 17.66 24.83
N ASN A 118 34.01 16.78 24.50
CA ASN A 118 32.65 17.10 24.06
C ASN A 118 32.52 17.96 22.78
N THR A 119 33.56 18.07 21.95
CA THR A 119 33.45 18.68 20.62
C THR A 119 32.76 17.73 19.62
N PRO A 120 32.11 18.26 18.57
CA PRO A 120 31.81 17.48 17.37
C PRO A 120 33.11 17.07 16.65
N PRO A 121 33.03 16.14 15.67
CA PRO A 121 34.08 15.96 14.67
C PRO A 121 34.36 17.26 13.91
N GLN A 122 35.60 17.46 13.46
CA GLN A 122 36.02 18.64 12.69
C GLN A 122 36.94 18.20 11.54
N PRO A 123 36.69 18.60 10.29
CA PRO A 123 37.54 18.23 9.17
C PRO A 123 38.78 19.13 9.10
N TYR A 124 39.93 18.56 8.73
CA TYR A 124 41.16 19.32 8.53
C TYR A 124 41.18 19.91 7.11
N ILE A 125 40.85 21.20 7.01
CA ILE A 125 40.77 21.95 5.74
C ILE A 125 41.64 23.20 5.87
N LEU A 126 42.66 23.34 5.02
CA LEU A 126 43.47 24.57 4.96
C LEU A 126 42.68 25.71 4.29
N PRO A 127 42.99 26.99 4.57
CA PRO A 127 42.25 28.13 4.00
C PRO A 127 42.20 28.12 2.46
N GLU A 128 43.33 27.80 1.82
CA GLU A 128 43.46 27.64 0.36
C GLU A 128 42.59 26.50 -0.22
N ILE A 129 42.31 25.46 0.57
CA ILE A 129 41.40 24.37 0.20
C ILE A 129 39.94 24.80 0.41
N GLN A 130 39.63 25.52 1.49
CA GLN A 130 38.28 26.04 1.76
C GLN A 130 37.83 27.06 0.68
N GLU A 131 38.79 27.78 0.10
CA GLU A 131 38.61 28.60 -1.10
C GLU A 131 38.11 27.82 -2.35
N LEU A 132 38.21 26.49 -2.37
CA LEU A 132 37.77 25.63 -3.46
C LEU A 132 36.29 25.23 -3.34
N LYS A 133 35.59 25.58 -2.26
CA LYS A 133 34.21 25.10 -2.00
C LYS A 133 33.23 25.44 -3.12
N ASN A 134 33.42 26.57 -3.81
CA ASN A 134 32.62 27.01 -4.97
C ASN A 134 33.30 26.76 -6.33
N LYS A 135 34.42 26.04 -6.38
CA LYS A 135 35.22 25.75 -7.59
C LYS A 135 35.11 24.25 -7.99
N PRO A 136 33.95 23.72 -8.44
CA PRO A 136 33.74 22.27 -8.66
C PRO A 136 34.59 21.65 -9.78
N HIS A 137 35.20 22.46 -10.65
CA HIS A 137 36.18 21.99 -11.63
C HIS A 137 37.52 21.58 -11.00
N LYS A 138 37.75 21.88 -9.71
CA LYS A 138 38.91 21.41 -8.94
C LYS A 138 38.54 20.13 -8.21
N ALA A 139 39.23 19.05 -8.56
CA ALA A 139 39.15 17.78 -7.86
C ALA A 139 39.72 17.90 -6.43
N VAL A 140 39.25 17.04 -5.52
CA VAL A 140 39.68 17.01 -4.10
C VAL A 140 39.86 15.57 -3.64
N ILE A 141 40.87 15.32 -2.80
CA ILE A 141 41.14 14.01 -2.16
C ILE A 141 40.71 14.05 -0.68
N PHE A 142 39.93 13.07 -0.23
CA PHE A 142 39.71 12.80 1.20
C PHE A 142 40.73 11.77 1.71
N THR A 143 41.39 12.03 2.84
CA THR A 143 42.35 11.10 3.46
C THR A 143 42.26 11.06 4.99
N GLU A 144 42.86 10.04 5.63
CA GLU A 144 42.88 9.90 7.10
C GLU A 144 44.08 10.63 7.71
N GLY A 145 43.83 11.72 8.44
CA GLY A 145 44.82 12.43 9.25
C GLY A 145 45.49 13.64 8.59
N GLU A 146 46.00 14.50 9.46
CA GLU A 146 46.47 15.84 9.12
C GLU A 146 47.81 15.80 8.37
N LYS A 147 48.78 14.99 8.81
CA LYS A 147 50.07 14.81 8.10
C LYS A 147 49.87 14.34 6.65
N LYS A 148 48.95 13.41 6.43
CA LYS A 148 48.62 12.87 5.10
C LYS A 148 48.05 13.95 4.17
N THR A 149 47.19 14.79 4.74
CA THR A 149 46.61 15.95 4.06
C THR A 149 47.69 16.95 3.66
N LEU A 150 48.63 17.27 4.56
CA LEU A 150 49.76 18.15 4.26
C LEU A 150 50.72 17.56 3.22
N CYS A 151 51.01 16.26 3.28
CA CYS A 151 51.88 15.61 2.30
C CYS A 151 51.29 15.66 0.88
N LEU A 152 49.97 15.44 0.75
CA LEU A 152 49.27 15.61 -0.53
C LEU A 152 49.32 17.06 -1.04
N ILE A 153 49.05 18.04 -0.17
CA ILE A 153 49.05 19.48 -0.53
C ILE A 153 50.45 19.95 -0.94
N LYS A 154 51.49 19.54 -0.21
CA LYS A 154 52.90 19.80 -0.52
C LYS A 154 53.29 19.33 -1.94
N HIS A 155 52.66 18.26 -2.41
CA HIS A 155 52.86 17.72 -3.75
C HIS A 155 51.79 18.17 -4.78
N GLY A 156 51.02 19.22 -4.47
CA GLY A 156 50.10 19.88 -5.40
C GLY A 156 48.68 19.30 -5.49
N TYR A 157 48.34 18.31 -4.65
CA TYR A 157 46.99 17.72 -4.61
C TYR A 157 46.11 18.42 -3.56
N TYR A 158 44.95 18.91 -3.98
CA TYR A 158 43.97 19.50 -3.06
C TYR A 158 43.37 18.42 -2.16
N ALA A 159 43.61 18.49 -0.85
CA ALA A 159 43.21 17.45 0.09
C ALA A 159 42.40 17.97 1.29
N ILE A 160 41.50 17.11 1.80
CA ILE A 160 40.72 17.27 3.03
C ILE A 160 41.05 16.11 3.97
N GLY A 161 41.46 16.43 5.20
CA GLY A 161 41.78 15.44 6.22
C GLY A 161 40.59 15.09 7.10
N LEU A 162 40.33 13.81 7.31
CA LEU A 162 39.44 13.33 8.37
C LEU A 162 40.28 12.94 9.60
N PRO A 163 39.95 13.40 10.83
CA PRO A 163 40.70 13.04 12.05
C PRO A 163 40.71 11.55 12.39
N GLY A 164 39.83 10.79 11.73
CA GLY A 164 39.75 9.34 11.62
C GLY A 164 38.63 8.99 10.62
N VAL A 165 38.65 7.83 9.97
CA VAL A 165 37.79 7.54 8.79
C VAL A 165 36.27 7.79 8.95
N TRP A 166 35.71 7.69 10.16
CA TRP A 166 34.28 7.95 10.43
C TRP A 166 33.94 9.42 10.71
N GLN A 167 34.93 10.31 10.86
CA GLN A 167 34.74 11.71 11.26
C GLN A 167 34.27 12.65 10.12
N PHE A 168 33.60 12.11 9.10
CA PHE A 168 32.80 12.88 8.13
C PHE A 168 31.34 13.05 8.55
N LYS A 169 30.92 12.41 9.66
CA LYS A 169 29.56 12.42 10.21
C LYS A 169 29.58 12.50 11.73
N ASN A 170 28.51 12.98 12.34
CA ASN A 170 28.39 13.15 13.79
C ASN A 170 27.20 12.33 14.34
N GLN A 171 27.50 11.09 14.71
CA GLN A 171 26.52 10.12 15.25
C GLN A 171 25.76 10.61 16.50
N LYS A 172 26.34 11.53 17.29
CA LYS A 172 25.68 12.06 18.50
C LYS A 172 24.58 13.09 18.20
N GLN A 173 24.50 13.58 16.97
CA GLN A 173 23.53 14.57 16.51
C GLN A 173 22.72 14.09 15.28
N ASP A 174 22.77 12.78 14.98
CA ASP A 174 22.19 12.11 13.79
C ASP A 174 22.56 12.76 12.44
N GLU A 175 23.68 13.47 12.42
CA GLU A 175 24.20 14.22 11.28
C GLU A 175 25.05 13.28 10.41
N LEU A 176 24.49 12.72 9.34
CA LEU A 176 25.17 11.74 8.48
C LEU A 176 26.27 12.34 7.57
N PHE A 177 26.38 13.66 7.51
CA PHE A 177 27.40 14.40 6.78
C PHE A 177 27.58 15.77 7.44
N LEU A 178 28.83 16.18 7.73
CA LEU A 178 29.11 17.43 8.45
C LEU A 178 28.67 18.68 7.68
N LYS A 179 28.12 19.67 8.40
CA LYS A 179 27.77 21.02 7.88
C LYS A 179 28.91 21.68 7.10
N GLU A 180 30.15 21.53 7.56
CA GLU A 180 31.35 22.05 6.89
C GLU A 180 31.51 21.52 5.46
N PHE A 181 30.96 20.34 5.16
CA PHE A 181 30.88 19.77 3.82
C PHE A 181 29.56 20.09 3.10
N GLU A 182 28.46 20.38 3.80
CA GLU A 182 27.21 20.85 3.15
C GLU A 182 27.38 22.24 2.50
N GLU A 183 28.34 23.05 2.97
CA GLU A 183 28.72 24.32 2.32
C GLU A 183 29.44 24.17 0.97
N TRP A 184 29.83 22.95 0.57
CA TRP A 184 30.61 22.72 -0.64
C TRP A 184 29.74 22.40 -1.85
N ASN A 185 30.06 23.02 -2.98
CA ASN A 185 29.50 22.63 -4.27
C ASN A 185 30.15 21.32 -4.74
N TRP A 186 29.46 20.20 -4.48
CA TRP A 186 29.83 18.85 -4.91
C TRP A 186 29.36 18.49 -6.32
N LYS A 187 28.38 19.22 -6.86
CA LYS A 187 27.73 18.88 -8.13
C LYS A 187 28.75 18.86 -9.28
N GLU A 188 28.81 17.73 -9.98
CA GLU A 188 29.76 17.42 -11.06
C GLU A 188 31.25 17.40 -10.67
N ARG A 189 31.60 17.68 -9.40
CA ARG A 189 32.98 17.69 -8.90
C ARG A 189 33.54 16.27 -8.85
N THR A 190 34.76 16.08 -9.35
CA THR A 190 35.53 14.86 -9.13
C THR A 190 36.06 14.81 -7.70
N VAL A 191 35.77 13.75 -6.96
CA VAL A 191 36.26 13.56 -5.59
C VAL A 191 36.93 12.20 -5.49
N TYR A 192 38.15 12.16 -4.96
CA TYR A 192 38.88 10.93 -4.67
C TYR A 192 38.80 10.64 -3.17
N ILE A 193 38.75 9.37 -2.80
CA ILE A 193 38.97 8.94 -1.41
C ILE A 193 40.21 8.06 -1.39
N CYS A 194 41.17 8.43 -0.54
CA CYS A 194 42.47 7.77 -0.36
C CYS A 194 42.68 7.53 1.14
N PHE A 195 42.03 6.49 1.65
CA PHE A 195 42.32 5.93 2.97
C PHE A 195 43.52 4.98 2.91
N ASP A 196 44.13 4.76 4.06
CA ASP A 196 45.34 3.95 4.23
C ASP A 196 45.14 2.51 3.74
N SER A 197 46.23 1.82 3.43
CA SER A 197 46.21 0.52 2.75
C SER A 197 45.51 -0.61 3.51
N ASP A 198 45.27 -0.46 4.83
CA ASP A 198 44.45 -1.40 5.60
C ASP A 198 42.98 -1.39 5.17
N ALA A 199 42.50 -0.36 4.47
CA ALA A 199 41.19 -0.34 3.79
C ALA A 199 40.96 -1.55 2.87
N LYS A 200 42.00 -2.26 2.44
CA LYS A 200 41.85 -3.50 1.66
C LYS A 200 41.36 -4.71 2.48
N TYR A 201 41.53 -4.70 3.82
CA TYR A 201 41.23 -5.85 4.70
C TYR A 201 40.40 -5.47 5.95
N ASN A 202 40.41 -4.20 6.35
CA ASN A 202 39.68 -3.67 7.50
C ASN A 202 38.25 -3.26 7.09
N SER A 203 37.29 -4.16 7.31
CA SER A 203 35.90 -3.96 6.88
C SER A 203 35.22 -2.74 7.52
N ASN A 204 35.68 -2.27 8.69
CA ASN A 204 35.17 -1.04 9.30
C ASN A 204 35.63 0.23 8.56
N VAL A 205 36.84 0.21 7.97
CA VAL A 205 37.34 1.30 7.12
C VAL A 205 36.59 1.31 5.79
N VAL A 206 36.35 0.15 5.19
CA VAL A 206 35.55 0.04 3.95
C VAL A 206 34.12 0.57 4.15
N LYS A 207 33.49 0.27 5.29
CA LYS A 207 32.14 0.78 5.62
C LYS A 207 32.12 2.31 5.76
N ALA A 208 33.14 2.89 6.41
CA ALA A 208 33.29 4.34 6.49
C ALA A 208 33.45 4.98 5.10
N GLU A 209 34.28 4.38 4.25
CA GLU A 209 34.54 4.86 2.89
C GLU A 209 33.30 4.77 1.98
N ILE A 210 32.56 3.67 2.03
CA ILE A 210 31.29 3.48 1.29
C ILE A 210 30.27 4.54 1.69
N GLU A 211 30.08 4.78 2.99
CA GLU A 211 29.12 5.78 3.47
C GLU A 211 29.53 7.22 3.09
N LEU A 212 30.81 7.55 3.15
CA LEU A 212 31.34 8.84 2.68
C LEU A 212 31.14 9.01 1.16
N ALA A 213 31.50 7.99 0.38
CA ALA A 213 31.38 8.00 -1.07
C ALA A 213 29.93 8.14 -1.54
N LEU A 214 28.99 7.43 -0.89
CA LEU A 214 27.57 7.53 -1.22
C LEU A 214 26.97 8.88 -0.80
N ASN A 215 27.40 9.48 0.33
CA ASN A 215 27.01 10.84 0.71
C ASN A 215 27.46 11.90 -0.30
N LEU A 216 28.69 11.78 -0.81
CA LEU A 216 29.24 12.66 -1.84
C LEU A 216 28.51 12.46 -3.19
N TYR A 217 28.25 11.21 -3.59
CA TYR A 217 27.49 10.88 -4.80
C TYR A 217 26.04 11.38 -4.75
N ALA A 218 25.36 11.27 -3.61
CA ALA A 218 24.02 11.81 -3.41
C ALA A 218 23.99 13.34 -3.63
N ARG A 219 25.06 14.04 -3.21
CA ARG A 219 25.26 15.49 -3.45
C ARG A 219 25.79 15.82 -4.86
N GLY A 220 25.88 14.83 -5.73
CA GLY A 220 26.21 14.99 -7.16
C GLY A 220 27.69 14.92 -7.51
N ALA A 221 28.56 14.45 -6.60
CA ALA A 221 29.98 14.26 -6.90
C ALA A 221 30.23 13.01 -7.76
N LYS A 222 31.29 13.08 -8.57
CA LYS A 222 31.87 11.94 -9.30
C LYS A 222 32.94 11.33 -8.41
N VAL A 223 32.57 10.30 -7.67
CA VAL A 223 33.44 9.71 -6.63
C VAL A 223 34.28 8.56 -7.18
N PHE A 224 35.58 8.66 -6.93
CA PHE A 224 36.61 7.68 -7.27
C PHE A 224 37.34 7.24 -6.00
N ILE A 225 37.84 6.01 -6.00
CA ILE A 225 38.42 5.35 -4.84
C ILE A 225 39.84 4.92 -5.20
N ILE A 226 40.82 5.47 -4.47
CA ILE A 226 42.24 5.12 -4.57
C ILE A 226 42.51 3.91 -3.68
N ARG A 227 43.42 3.03 -4.11
CA ARG A 227 43.82 1.83 -3.38
C ARG A 227 45.34 1.78 -3.31
N LEU A 228 45.89 2.26 -2.20
CA LEU A 228 47.32 2.20 -1.94
C LEU A 228 47.82 0.73 -1.93
N PRO A 229 48.91 0.41 -2.64
CA PRO A 229 49.57 -0.89 -2.54
C PRO A 229 50.04 -1.20 -1.11
N GLN A 230 50.29 -2.48 -0.86
CA GLN A 230 51.10 -2.94 0.28
C GLN A 230 52.28 -3.74 -0.28
N PRO A 231 53.50 -3.18 -0.31
CA PRO A 231 54.66 -3.90 -0.83
C PRO A 231 54.94 -5.21 -0.08
N ASN A 232 54.80 -5.20 1.26
CA ASN A 232 55.24 -6.29 2.14
C ASN A 232 54.10 -7.02 2.88
N HIS A 233 52.82 -6.68 2.66
CA HIS A 233 51.64 -7.24 3.32
C HIS A 233 51.55 -7.17 4.87
N THR A 234 52.61 -6.77 5.59
CA THR A 234 52.66 -6.74 7.06
C THR A 234 52.11 -5.45 7.67
N ASP A 235 52.35 -4.31 7.04
CA ASP A 235 52.17 -2.98 7.64
C ASP A 235 51.09 -2.14 6.94
N LYS A 236 50.39 -1.31 7.73
CA LYS A 236 49.45 -0.30 7.25
C LYS A 236 50.25 0.88 6.69
N VAL A 237 50.02 1.22 5.43
CA VAL A 237 50.74 2.27 4.69
C VAL A 237 49.79 3.44 4.45
N GLY A 238 50.16 4.63 4.94
CA GLY A 238 49.52 5.90 4.62
C GLY A 238 49.91 6.43 3.24
N VAL A 239 49.15 7.39 2.71
CA VAL A 239 49.52 8.07 1.45
C VAL A 239 50.81 8.89 1.59
N ASP A 240 51.09 9.41 2.79
CA ASP A 240 52.36 10.06 3.15
C ASP A 240 53.52 9.07 3.24
N ASP A 241 53.31 7.91 3.87
CA ASP A 241 54.30 6.81 3.88
C ASP A 241 54.62 6.36 2.44
N TYR A 242 53.59 6.19 1.59
CA TYR A 242 53.70 5.72 0.21
C TYR A 242 54.46 6.72 -0.69
N ILE A 243 54.11 8.01 -0.64
CA ILE A 243 54.82 9.06 -1.38
C ILE A 243 56.29 9.16 -0.93
N THR A 244 56.57 8.94 0.36
CA THR A 244 57.93 9.00 0.91
C THR A 244 58.78 7.77 0.52
N GLN A 245 58.16 6.61 0.29
CA GLN A 245 58.85 5.36 -0.06
C GLN A 245 58.99 5.14 -1.57
N GLU A 246 57.91 5.31 -2.33
CA GLU A 246 57.83 5.00 -3.77
C GLU A 246 57.91 6.25 -4.67
N GLY A 247 57.84 7.45 -4.07
CA GLY A 247 57.88 8.72 -4.78
C GLY A 247 56.52 9.20 -5.32
N ILE A 248 56.46 10.47 -5.70
CA ILE A 248 55.21 11.12 -6.12
C ILE A 248 54.69 10.62 -7.48
N GLU A 249 55.57 10.16 -8.37
CA GLU A 249 55.17 9.58 -9.66
C GLU A 249 54.41 8.25 -9.48
N ALA A 250 54.82 7.43 -8.51
CA ALA A 250 54.10 6.20 -8.14
C ALA A 250 52.71 6.51 -7.56
N PHE A 251 52.58 7.60 -6.78
CA PHE A 251 51.26 8.08 -6.34
C PHE A 251 50.40 8.59 -7.50
N GLY A 252 51.00 9.27 -8.49
CA GLY A 252 50.32 9.65 -9.74
C GLY A 252 49.70 8.46 -10.45
N GLY A 253 50.43 7.34 -10.57
CA GLY A 253 49.91 6.09 -11.16
C GLY A 253 48.66 5.55 -10.44
N VAL A 254 48.69 5.43 -9.12
CA VAL A 254 47.53 4.90 -8.36
C VAL A 254 46.38 5.90 -8.21
N TYR A 255 46.64 7.19 -8.45
CA TYR A 255 45.62 8.24 -8.59
C TYR A 255 44.90 8.13 -9.95
N ASP A 256 45.62 7.92 -11.04
CA ASP A 256 45.04 7.73 -12.38
C ASP A 256 44.30 6.38 -12.53
N GLU A 257 44.74 5.33 -11.82
CA GLU A 257 44.03 4.03 -11.74
C GLU A 257 42.81 4.01 -10.80
N ALA A 258 42.43 5.15 -10.19
CA ALA A 258 41.36 5.22 -9.20
C ALA A 258 40.01 4.69 -9.73
N LYS A 259 39.35 3.83 -8.94
CA LYS A 259 38.15 3.12 -9.39
C LYS A 259 36.88 3.93 -9.10
N PRO A 260 35.94 4.11 -10.05
CA PRO A 260 34.65 4.71 -9.76
C PRO A 260 33.93 3.97 -8.64
N LEU A 261 33.25 4.70 -7.74
CA LEU A 261 32.50 4.20 -6.57
C LEU A 261 31.81 2.83 -6.80
N PHE A 262 30.90 2.76 -7.79
CA PHE A 262 30.11 1.55 -8.08
C PHE A 262 30.89 0.40 -8.75
N LYS A 263 32.23 0.50 -8.84
CA LYS A 263 33.16 -0.54 -9.29
C LYS A 263 34.33 -0.80 -8.31
N ALA A 264 34.44 -0.01 -7.24
CA ALA A 264 35.60 -0.04 -6.34
C ALA A 264 35.56 -1.19 -5.32
N TYR A 265 34.40 -1.84 -5.14
CA TYR A 265 34.14 -2.82 -4.09
C TYR A 265 33.78 -4.21 -4.66
N PRO A 266 34.18 -5.30 -3.97
CA PRO A 266 33.63 -6.62 -4.22
C PRO A 266 32.16 -6.70 -3.78
N ASP A 267 31.50 -7.77 -4.23
CA ASP A 267 30.11 -8.14 -3.91
C ASP A 267 29.86 -8.39 -2.42
N THR A 268 30.90 -8.71 -1.63
CA THR A 268 30.80 -8.86 -0.17
C THR A 268 30.31 -7.59 0.56
N TYR A 269 30.34 -6.42 -0.08
CA TYR A 269 29.78 -5.17 0.44
C TYR A 269 28.43 -4.77 -0.20
N TYR A 270 27.75 -5.71 -0.87
CA TYR A 270 26.41 -5.49 -1.45
C TYR A 270 25.44 -4.91 -0.43
N GLN A 271 25.26 -5.57 0.72
CA GLN A 271 24.25 -5.17 1.71
C GLN A 271 24.56 -3.81 2.33
N GLU A 272 25.82 -3.53 2.64
CA GLU A 272 26.31 -2.21 3.06
C GLU A 272 25.95 -1.10 2.05
N ILE A 273 26.19 -1.33 0.75
CA ILE A 273 25.92 -0.35 -0.31
C ILE A 273 24.41 -0.15 -0.49
N ILE A 274 23.62 -1.23 -0.53
CA ILE A 274 22.16 -1.14 -0.70
C ILE A 274 21.49 -0.48 0.51
N LYS A 275 21.91 -0.83 1.74
CA LYS A 275 21.45 -0.19 2.98
C LYS A 275 21.76 1.31 2.99
N SER A 276 22.98 1.71 2.62
CA SER A 276 23.36 3.13 2.59
C SER A 276 22.63 3.92 1.50
N LEU A 277 22.39 3.33 0.32
CA LEU A 277 21.53 3.92 -0.71
C LEU A 277 20.09 4.13 -0.20
N ALA A 278 19.51 3.13 0.48
CA ALA A 278 18.17 3.24 1.06
C ALA A 278 18.06 4.32 2.15
N ILE A 279 19.07 4.47 3.02
CA ILE A 279 19.12 5.53 4.04
C ILE A 279 19.13 6.92 3.38
N LEU A 280 19.98 7.14 2.37
CA LEU A 280 20.10 8.41 1.66
C LEU A 280 18.86 8.74 0.80
N GLN A 281 18.17 7.72 0.26
CA GLN A 281 16.88 7.89 -0.40
C GLN A 281 15.79 8.27 0.61
N LYS A 282 15.71 7.59 1.76
CA LYS A 282 14.74 7.90 2.83
C LYS A 282 14.86 9.33 3.34
N GLN A 283 16.08 9.87 3.41
CA GLN A 283 16.34 11.26 3.81
C GLN A 283 16.09 12.29 2.69
N GLY A 284 15.72 11.86 1.47
CA GLY A 284 15.55 12.74 0.31
C GLY A 284 16.85 13.28 -0.29
N THR A 285 18.01 12.95 0.29
CA THR A 285 19.34 13.38 -0.19
C THR A 285 19.71 12.75 -1.52
N LEU A 286 19.25 11.52 -1.78
CA LEU A 286 19.48 10.77 -3.02
C LEU A 286 18.22 10.75 -3.88
N LEU A 287 18.23 11.47 -5.00
CA LEU A 287 17.07 11.61 -5.89
C LEU A 287 16.81 10.33 -6.69
N ALA A 288 15.54 10.08 -7.07
CA ALA A 288 15.13 8.85 -7.76
C ALA A 288 15.96 8.52 -9.03
N GLY A 289 16.37 9.53 -9.81
CA GLY A 289 17.25 9.33 -10.97
C GLY A 289 18.69 8.91 -10.60
N GLN A 290 19.20 9.34 -9.44
CA GLN A 290 20.49 8.89 -8.91
C GLN A 290 20.41 7.48 -8.33
N VAL A 291 19.26 7.10 -7.75
CA VAL A 291 18.95 5.72 -7.35
C VAL A 291 18.98 4.82 -8.57
N GLU A 292 18.20 5.12 -9.61
CA GLU A 292 18.18 4.33 -10.85
C GLU A 292 19.57 4.21 -11.50
N HIS A 293 20.32 5.30 -11.58
CA HIS A 293 21.68 5.30 -12.12
C HIS A 293 22.63 4.42 -11.27
N ALA A 294 22.58 4.51 -9.95
CA ALA A 294 23.37 3.66 -9.05
C ALA A 294 22.99 2.17 -9.20
N THR A 295 21.69 1.86 -9.19
CA THR A 295 21.16 0.50 -9.38
C THR A 295 21.60 -0.09 -10.73
N MET A 296 21.57 0.70 -11.81
CA MET A 296 22.06 0.29 -13.14
C MET A 296 23.56 -0.02 -13.14
N LEU A 297 24.38 0.80 -12.48
CA LEU A 297 25.83 0.58 -12.40
C LEU A 297 26.17 -0.66 -11.57
N LEU A 298 25.51 -0.86 -10.42
CA LEU A 298 25.70 -2.04 -9.57
C LEU A 298 25.24 -3.34 -10.26
N ALA A 299 24.09 -3.31 -10.95
CA ALA A 299 23.60 -4.42 -11.75
C ALA A 299 24.60 -4.82 -12.85
N LYS A 300 25.28 -3.84 -13.46
CA LYS A 300 26.32 -4.08 -14.48
C LYS A 300 27.65 -4.56 -13.89
N HIS A 301 28.02 -4.13 -12.69
CA HIS A 301 29.29 -4.49 -12.03
C HIS A 301 29.27 -5.89 -11.40
N TRP A 302 28.19 -6.24 -10.70
CA TRP A 302 28.03 -7.55 -10.04
C TRP A 302 27.22 -8.58 -10.86
N HIS A 303 26.80 -8.23 -12.09
CA HIS A 303 25.96 -9.07 -12.97
C HIS A 303 24.60 -9.48 -12.39
N ILE A 304 24.12 -8.77 -11.37
CA ILE A 304 22.81 -8.98 -10.71
C ILE A 304 21.70 -8.28 -11.51
N ARG A 305 20.50 -8.87 -11.58
CA ARG A 305 19.34 -8.24 -12.23
C ARG A 305 18.93 -6.95 -11.50
N LYS A 306 18.75 -5.84 -12.24
CA LYS A 306 18.29 -4.53 -11.70
C LYS A 306 17.09 -4.69 -10.74
N SER A 307 16.10 -5.49 -11.13
CA SER A 307 14.89 -5.77 -10.34
C SER A 307 15.14 -6.45 -8.99
N THR A 308 16.23 -7.20 -8.83
CA THR A 308 16.64 -7.78 -7.55
C THR A 308 17.17 -6.66 -6.64
N ILE A 309 18.05 -5.82 -7.15
CA ILE A 309 18.60 -4.67 -6.43
C ILE A 309 17.49 -3.68 -6.02
N GLU A 310 16.51 -3.44 -6.91
CA GLU A 310 15.33 -2.62 -6.62
C GLU A 310 14.44 -3.23 -5.53
N LYS A 311 14.36 -4.57 -5.43
CA LYS A 311 13.63 -5.27 -4.36
C LYS A 311 14.38 -5.17 -3.02
N ASP A 312 15.68 -5.42 -3.03
CA ASP A 312 16.50 -5.44 -1.82
C ASP A 312 16.62 -4.03 -1.22
N LEU A 313 16.75 -2.99 -2.06
CA LEU A 313 16.72 -1.59 -1.64
C LEU A 313 15.38 -1.23 -0.98
N LYS A 314 14.25 -1.68 -1.55
CA LYS A 314 12.92 -1.55 -0.93
C LYS A 314 12.77 -2.32 0.39
N GLY A 315 13.59 -3.35 0.62
CA GLY A 315 13.65 -4.06 1.90
C GLY A 315 14.42 -3.31 3.01
N TYR A 316 15.27 -2.34 2.64
CA TYR A 316 16.00 -1.48 3.60
C TYR A 316 15.37 -0.10 3.80
N LEU A 317 14.55 0.37 2.85
CA LEU A 317 13.55 1.37 3.17
C LEU A 317 12.62 0.81 4.27
N PRO A 318 12.08 1.64 5.18
CA PRO A 318 10.98 1.17 6.01
C PRO A 318 9.87 0.66 5.10
N VAL A 319 9.09 -0.32 5.58
CA VAL A 319 7.77 -0.55 4.99
C VAL A 319 6.94 0.68 5.31
N GLU A 320 7.02 1.66 4.42
CA GLU A 320 5.90 2.52 4.13
C GLU A 320 4.73 1.57 3.89
N LYS A 321 3.86 1.50 4.90
CA LYS A 321 2.47 1.68 4.60
C LYS A 321 2.41 2.95 3.75
N GLU A 322 2.38 2.76 2.43
CA GLU A 322 1.52 3.60 1.62
C GLU A 322 0.20 3.63 2.39
N GLU A 323 -0.10 4.77 3.01
CA GLU A 323 -1.49 5.19 3.14
C GLU A 323 -1.98 5.34 1.70
N LYS A 324 -2.32 4.18 1.10
CA LYS A 324 -3.06 4.09 -0.16
C LYS A 324 -4.36 4.76 0.14
N GLN A 325 -4.37 6.06 -0.13
CA GLN A 325 -5.41 7.02 0.18
C GLN A 325 -6.75 6.31 0.03
N SER A 326 -7.40 6.04 1.17
CA SER A 326 -8.41 4.99 1.22
C SER A 326 -9.48 5.29 0.17
N ILE A 327 -9.80 4.29 -0.66
CA ILE A 327 -10.79 4.46 -1.74
C ILE A 327 -12.22 4.64 -1.20
N VAL A 328 -12.37 4.62 0.12
CA VAL A 328 -13.53 5.06 0.89
C VAL A 328 -13.06 5.99 2.01
N GLU A 329 -13.87 7.00 2.32
CA GLU A 329 -13.69 7.81 3.52
C GLU A 329 -13.79 6.93 4.78
N GLU A 330 -12.88 7.13 5.73
CA GLU A 330 -12.99 6.55 7.08
C GLU A 330 -13.18 7.71 8.07
N LEU A 331 -14.27 7.63 8.86
CA LEU A 331 -14.70 8.68 9.78
C LEU A 331 -14.92 8.11 11.18
N GLU A 332 -14.45 8.85 12.18
CA GLU A 332 -14.84 8.62 13.57
C GLU A 332 -16.25 9.16 13.84
N PRO A 333 -17.06 8.49 14.70
CA PRO A 333 -18.36 8.99 15.13
C PRO A 333 -18.24 10.31 15.91
N CYS A 334 -19.31 11.12 15.92
CA CYS A 334 -19.32 12.33 16.75
C CYS A 334 -19.35 11.99 18.26
N SER A 335 -18.75 12.87 19.06
CA SER A 335 -18.72 12.76 20.53
C SER A 335 -20.11 12.93 21.16
N GLU A 336 -20.89 13.88 20.63
CA GLU A 336 -22.26 14.21 21.06
C GLU A 336 -23.24 13.03 20.97
N GLU A 337 -24.31 13.08 21.77
CA GLU A 337 -25.49 12.22 21.58
C GLU A 337 -26.27 12.64 20.33
N VAL A 338 -26.97 11.69 19.70
CA VAL A 338 -27.62 11.89 18.40
C VAL A 338 -29.06 11.41 18.38
N ASN A 339 -29.94 12.22 17.80
CA ASN A 339 -31.34 11.88 17.62
C ASN A 339 -31.58 11.36 16.18
N GLY A 340 -31.85 10.06 16.04
CA GLY A 340 -32.13 9.45 14.74
C GLY A 340 -33.32 10.07 14.00
N ILE A 341 -34.36 10.51 14.72
CA ILE A 341 -35.56 11.14 14.14
C ILE A 341 -35.19 12.49 13.51
N GLU A 342 -34.29 13.26 14.15
CA GLU A 342 -33.78 14.52 13.60
C GLU A 342 -32.96 14.27 12.32
N ILE A 343 -32.03 13.31 12.37
CA ILE A 343 -31.18 12.90 11.24
C ILE A 343 -32.04 12.46 10.04
N ALA A 344 -33.05 11.61 10.25
CA ALA A 344 -33.95 11.15 9.20
C ALA A 344 -34.77 12.30 8.60
N ASN A 345 -35.28 13.21 9.44
CA ASN A 345 -35.96 14.41 8.96
C ASN A 345 -35.01 15.37 8.22
N GLN A 346 -33.73 15.44 8.60
CA GLN A 346 -32.71 16.22 7.89
C GLN A 346 -32.39 15.62 6.51
N ILE A 347 -32.17 14.31 6.42
CA ILE A 347 -31.93 13.59 5.16
C ILE A 347 -33.12 13.74 4.20
N ALA A 348 -34.35 13.54 4.68
CA ALA A 348 -35.55 13.72 3.86
C ALA A 348 -35.69 15.17 3.31
N ARG A 349 -35.32 16.19 4.10
CA ARG A 349 -35.26 17.58 3.63
C ARG A 349 -34.17 17.79 2.58
N ILE A 350 -32.97 17.24 2.79
CA ILE A 350 -31.83 17.33 1.85
C ILE A 350 -32.19 16.69 0.50
N LEU A 351 -32.83 15.51 0.51
CA LEU A 351 -33.28 14.82 -0.69
C LEU A 351 -34.28 15.69 -1.48
N LYS A 352 -35.34 16.20 -0.83
CA LYS A 352 -36.33 17.10 -1.46
C LYS A 352 -35.73 18.40 -2.00
N LYS A 353 -34.66 18.88 -1.36
CA LYS A 353 -33.99 20.14 -1.73
C LYS A 353 -33.27 20.06 -3.09
N TYR A 354 -32.66 18.91 -3.37
CA TYR A 354 -31.77 18.73 -4.52
C TYR A 354 -32.23 17.68 -5.55
N VAL A 355 -33.23 16.84 -5.21
CA VAL A 355 -33.77 15.78 -6.06
C VAL A 355 -35.27 15.93 -6.21
N TYR A 356 -35.79 15.77 -7.43
CA TYR A 356 -37.22 15.62 -7.67
C TYR A 356 -37.59 14.14 -7.81
N LEU A 357 -38.59 13.72 -7.04
CA LEU A 357 -39.30 12.43 -7.12
C LEU A 357 -40.80 12.73 -7.12
N SER A 358 -41.60 11.95 -7.86
CA SER A 358 -43.04 12.19 -8.04
C SER A 358 -43.89 11.83 -6.81
N SER A 359 -43.34 11.07 -5.86
CA SER A 359 -44.04 10.61 -4.65
C SER A 359 -43.20 10.77 -3.39
N GLU A 360 -43.85 11.12 -2.28
CA GLU A 360 -43.27 11.24 -0.94
C GLU A 360 -42.68 9.92 -0.41
N HIS A 361 -43.24 8.80 -0.87
CA HIS A 361 -42.81 7.45 -0.49
C HIS A 361 -41.38 7.15 -0.92
N TYR A 362 -40.92 7.67 -2.07
CA TYR A 362 -39.54 7.48 -2.51
C TYR A 362 -38.53 8.20 -1.61
N TYR A 363 -38.80 9.42 -1.13
CA TYR A 363 -37.91 10.10 -0.18
C TYR A 363 -37.81 9.33 1.14
N THR A 364 -38.92 8.73 1.60
CA THR A 364 -38.95 7.85 2.78
C THR A 364 -38.05 6.63 2.56
N ALA A 365 -38.25 5.91 1.45
CA ALA A 365 -37.50 4.70 1.13
C ALA A 365 -35.99 4.95 1.01
N ILE A 366 -35.59 6.03 0.32
CA ILE A 366 -34.19 6.43 0.18
C ILE A 366 -33.59 6.84 1.54
N THR A 367 -34.35 7.53 2.40
CA THR A 367 -33.88 7.91 3.75
C THR A 367 -33.58 6.67 4.59
N LEU A 368 -34.50 5.71 4.63
CA LEU A 368 -34.33 4.46 5.39
C LEU A 368 -33.20 3.59 4.82
N TRP A 369 -33.05 3.56 3.49
CA TRP A 369 -31.92 2.89 2.84
C TRP A 369 -30.57 3.54 3.16
N ILE A 370 -30.49 4.88 3.24
CA ILE A 370 -29.27 5.58 3.69
C ILE A 370 -28.88 5.14 5.10
N PHE A 371 -29.82 5.10 6.05
CA PHE A 371 -29.56 4.57 7.40
C PHE A 371 -29.09 3.11 7.36
N LEU A 372 -29.72 2.26 6.54
CA LEU A 372 -29.32 0.87 6.35
C LEU A 372 -27.86 0.73 5.88
N THR A 373 -27.31 1.69 5.11
CA THR A 373 -25.88 1.62 4.70
C THR A 373 -24.90 1.62 5.88
N TYR A 374 -25.28 2.21 7.03
CA TYR A 374 -24.46 2.19 8.25
C TYR A 374 -24.68 0.92 9.08
N ALA A 375 -25.87 0.32 9.01
CA ALA A 375 -26.31 -0.78 9.87
C ALA A 375 -26.45 -2.15 9.16
N TYR A 376 -25.98 -2.27 7.92
CA TYR A 376 -26.27 -3.44 7.07
C TYR A 376 -25.70 -4.76 7.63
N ASP A 377 -24.68 -4.70 8.48
CA ASP A 377 -24.06 -5.82 9.19
C ASP A 377 -24.93 -6.35 10.37
N ARG A 378 -26.15 -5.82 10.53
CA ARG A 378 -27.18 -6.33 11.44
C ARG A 378 -28.25 -7.17 10.72
N PHE A 379 -28.20 -7.31 9.39
CA PHE A 379 -29.27 -7.93 8.59
C PHE A 379 -28.74 -9.03 7.67
N GLY A 380 -29.43 -10.17 7.60
CA GLY A 380 -29.09 -11.27 6.68
C GLY A 380 -29.56 -11.07 5.23
N ILE A 381 -30.42 -10.08 5.00
CA ILE A 381 -30.91 -9.63 3.69
C ILE A 381 -30.57 -8.15 3.51
N LEU A 382 -30.14 -7.77 2.30
CA LEU A 382 -29.73 -6.41 1.97
C LEU A 382 -30.24 -6.00 0.58
N PRO A 383 -31.33 -5.21 0.49
CA PRO A 383 -31.84 -4.70 -0.77
C PRO A 383 -30.89 -3.71 -1.44
N MET A 384 -30.82 -3.76 -2.76
CA MET A 384 -30.18 -2.71 -3.57
C MET A 384 -31.13 -1.51 -3.73
N LEU A 385 -30.58 -0.32 -3.93
CA LEU A 385 -31.37 0.86 -4.32
C LEU A 385 -31.36 0.99 -5.85
N LEU A 386 -32.43 0.54 -6.51
CA LEU A 386 -32.51 0.47 -7.97
C LEU A 386 -33.17 1.74 -8.52
N ILE A 387 -32.36 2.63 -9.08
CA ILE A 387 -32.78 3.94 -9.58
C ILE A 387 -32.94 3.87 -11.09
N THR A 388 -34.18 3.98 -11.58
CA THR A 388 -34.50 3.84 -13.00
C THR A 388 -35.12 5.11 -13.56
N SER A 389 -35.06 5.27 -14.89
CA SER A 389 -35.71 6.38 -15.58
C SER A 389 -36.02 6.02 -17.03
N PRO A 390 -37.18 6.42 -17.60
CA PRO A 390 -37.52 6.09 -18.98
C PRO A 390 -36.63 6.82 -20.01
N THR A 391 -36.03 7.97 -19.66
CA THR A 391 -35.18 8.75 -20.57
C THR A 391 -34.00 9.42 -19.84
N ARG A 392 -33.08 10.04 -20.60
CA ARG A 392 -31.97 10.84 -20.06
C ARG A 392 -32.48 12.14 -19.41
N ARG A 393 -31.72 12.66 -18.44
CA ARG A 393 -31.97 13.94 -17.72
C ARG A 393 -33.15 13.93 -16.72
N CYS A 394 -33.48 12.76 -16.16
CA CYS A 394 -34.42 12.62 -15.02
C CYS A 394 -33.78 12.77 -13.63
N GLY A 395 -32.51 13.19 -13.52
CA GLY A 395 -31.86 13.47 -12.23
C GLY A 395 -31.15 12.31 -11.53
N LYS A 396 -31.07 11.10 -12.13
CA LYS A 396 -30.44 9.92 -11.50
C LYS A 396 -29.06 10.16 -10.92
N THR A 397 -28.12 10.72 -11.70
CA THR A 397 -26.76 11.03 -11.22
C THR A 397 -26.78 12.03 -10.07
N THR A 398 -27.71 13.00 -10.06
CA THR A 398 -27.90 13.92 -8.93
C THR A 398 -28.39 13.19 -7.68
N LEU A 399 -29.29 12.21 -7.81
CA LEU A 399 -29.68 11.35 -6.70
C LEU A 399 -28.50 10.50 -6.21
N LEU A 400 -27.70 9.91 -7.10
CA LEU A 400 -26.49 9.18 -6.70
C LEU A 400 -25.48 10.07 -5.97
N THR A 401 -25.17 11.29 -6.43
CA THR A 401 -24.26 12.20 -5.71
C THR A 401 -24.84 12.69 -4.38
N VAL A 402 -26.17 12.81 -4.26
CA VAL A 402 -26.81 13.09 -2.96
C VAL A 402 -26.70 11.88 -2.02
N SER A 403 -26.92 10.66 -2.51
CA SER A 403 -26.68 9.43 -1.75
C SER A 403 -25.21 9.24 -1.39
N GLU A 404 -24.27 9.64 -2.25
CA GLU A 404 -22.82 9.58 -2.03
C GLU A 404 -22.38 10.45 -0.85
N GLY A 405 -22.89 11.68 -0.75
CA GLY A 405 -22.64 12.54 0.41
C GLY A 405 -23.25 12.03 1.72
N LEU A 406 -24.18 11.07 1.68
CA LEU A 406 -24.97 10.66 2.85
C LEU A 406 -24.76 9.21 3.30
N ALA A 407 -24.33 8.31 2.40
CA ALA A 407 -24.18 6.88 2.68
C ALA A 407 -22.83 6.53 3.32
N ASN A 408 -22.82 5.42 4.08
CA ASN A 408 -21.63 4.90 4.74
C ASN A 408 -20.59 4.43 3.72
N LYS A 409 -19.33 4.87 3.85
CA LYS A 409 -18.20 4.47 3.00
C LYS A 409 -18.56 4.45 1.50
N ALA A 410 -19.20 5.52 1.04
CA ALA A 410 -19.67 5.63 -0.34
C ALA A 410 -18.51 5.59 -1.34
N LEU A 411 -18.69 4.82 -2.42
CA LEU A 411 -17.75 4.71 -3.53
C LEU A 411 -18.53 4.67 -4.85
N ILE A 412 -18.48 5.77 -5.60
CA ILE A 412 -19.10 5.89 -6.92
C ILE A 412 -18.23 5.30 -8.02
N ALA A 413 -18.84 4.58 -8.96
CA ALA A 413 -18.17 4.04 -10.14
C ALA A 413 -19.11 3.99 -11.35
N SER A 414 -18.69 4.58 -12.48
CA SER A 414 -19.35 4.44 -13.78
C SER A 414 -19.00 3.14 -14.50
N ASN A 415 -17.91 2.48 -14.10
CA ASN A 415 -17.53 1.16 -14.57
C ASN A 415 -16.61 0.48 -13.54
N ILE A 416 -16.78 -0.82 -13.33
CA ILE A 416 -15.96 -1.61 -12.40
C ILE A 416 -15.81 -3.04 -12.93
N SER A 417 -14.62 -3.62 -12.84
CA SER A 417 -14.38 -5.00 -13.30
C SER A 417 -14.90 -6.02 -12.26
N PRO A 418 -15.30 -7.24 -12.68
CA PRO A 418 -15.70 -8.29 -11.73
C PRO A 418 -14.67 -8.52 -10.61
N PRO A 419 -13.34 -8.59 -10.87
CA PRO A 419 -12.33 -8.68 -9.83
C PRO A 419 -12.21 -7.47 -8.90
N ALA A 420 -12.49 -6.26 -9.41
CA ALA A 420 -12.45 -5.05 -8.61
C ALA A 420 -13.62 -4.97 -7.62
N VAL A 421 -14.80 -5.50 -7.94
CA VAL A 421 -15.95 -5.50 -7.02
C VAL A 421 -15.64 -6.30 -5.75
N TYR A 422 -15.41 -7.61 -5.87
CA TYR A 422 -15.31 -8.46 -4.67
C TYR A 422 -14.05 -8.20 -3.83
N ARG A 423 -12.91 -7.83 -4.45
CA ARG A 423 -11.71 -7.42 -3.69
C ARG A 423 -11.90 -6.08 -2.97
N THR A 424 -12.70 -5.18 -3.52
CA THR A 424 -13.05 -3.89 -2.89
C THR A 424 -14.07 -4.09 -1.76
N VAL A 425 -15.07 -4.95 -1.95
CA VAL A 425 -16.05 -5.30 -0.91
C VAL A 425 -15.38 -5.97 0.29
N GLU A 426 -14.56 -7.00 0.05
CA GLU A 426 -13.82 -7.71 1.10
C GLU A 426 -12.96 -6.77 1.95
N LYS A 427 -12.17 -5.91 1.29
CA LYS A 427 -11.19 -5.05 1.99
C LYS A 427 -11.81 -3.81 2.64
N TYR A 428 -12.72 -3.12 1.97
CA TYR A 428 -13.13 -1.76 2.37
C TYR A 428 -14.57 -1.66 2.90
N LYS A 429 -15.42 -2.68 2.67
CA LYS A 429 -16.85 -2.69 3.03
C LYS A 429 -17.62 -1.42 2.60
N PRO A 430 -17.57 -1.02 1.31
CA PRO A 430 -18.15 0.21 0.80
C PRO A 430 -19.66 0.11 0.53
N THR A 431 -20.33 1.26 0.52
CA THR A 431 -21.56 1.43 -0.26
C THR A 431 -21.19 1.67 -1.72
N LEU A 432 -21.46 0.72 -2.62
CA LEU A 432 -21.17 0.87 -4.05
C LEU A 432 -22.29 1.63 -4.77
N LEU A 433 -21.95 2.73 -5.44
CA LEU A 433 -22.88 3.56 -6.20
C LEU A 433 -22.55 3.45 -7.70
N LEU A 434 -23.39 2.75 -8.46
CA LEU A 434 -23.12 2.36 -9.84
C LEU A 434 -23.98 3.18 -10.81
N ASP A 435 -23.39 4.11 -11.57
CA ASP A 435 -24.09 4.87 -12.62
C ASP A 435 -23.88 4.27 -14.03
N GLU A 436 -24.70 4.70 -14.99
CA GLU A 436 -24.72 4.24 -16.39
C GLU A 436 -24.85 2.72 -16.58
N ALA A 437 -25.48 2.02 -15.62
CA ALA A 437 -25.49 0.56 -15.56
C ALA A 437 -26.21 -0.14 -16.75
N ASP A 438 -27.03 0.59 -17.53
CA ASP A 438 -27.60 0.11 -18.81
C ASP A 438 -26.56 -0.12 -19.93
N THR A 439 -25.33 0.39 -19.77
CA THR A 439 -24.30 0.36 -20.82
C THR A 439 -23.42 -0.90 -20.78
N SER A 440 -22.47 -0.97 -19.85
CA SER A 440 -21.52 -2.07 -19.67
C SER A 440 -22.01 -3.12 -18.67
N LEU A 441 -22.58 -2.67 -17.55
CA LEU A 441 -22.79 -3.48 -16.36
C LEU A 441 -23.91 -4.51 -16.55
N ALA A 442 -25.08 -4.10 -17.08
CA ALA A 442 -26.18 -5.00 -17.41
C ALA A 442 -25.86 -6.04 -18.50
N ARG A 443 -24.78 -5.85 -19.27
CA ARG A 443 -24.32 -6.77 -20.32
C ARG A 443 -23.28 -7.79 -19.84
N ASN A 444 -22.69 -7.59 -18.67
CA ASN A 444 -21.68 -8.48 -18.11
C ASN A 444 -22.34 -9.48 -17.14
N GLU A 445 -22.48 -10.73 -17.57
CA GLU A 445 -23.17 -11.76 -16.80
C GLU A 445 -22.44 -12.16 -15.51
N GLU A 446 -21.10 -12.11 -15.48
CA GLU A 446 -20.31 -12.36 -14.27
C GLU A 446 -20.52 -11.26 -13.23
N LEU A 447 -20.47 -10.00 -13.68
CA LEU A 447 -20.69 -8.82 -12.84
C LEU A 447 -22.11 -8.77 -12.28
N ARG A 448 -23.12 -9.08 -13.12
CA ARG A 448 -24.51 -9.28 -12.69
C ARG A 448 -24.62 -10.40 -11.66
N GLY A 449 -23.91 -11.52 -11.84
CA GLY A 449 -23.86 -12.63 -10.89
C GLY A 449 -23.29 -12.24 -9.52
N ILE A 450 -22.16 -11.52 -9.50
CA ILE A 450 -21.51 -11.01 -8.28
C ILE A 450 -22.45 -10.06 -7.52
N ILE A 451 -23.10 -9.15 -8.23
CA ILE A 451 -24.06 -8.18 -7.66
C ILE A 451 -25.29 -8.91 -7.09
N ASN A 452 -25.87 -9.85 -7.84
CA ASN A 452 -27.03 -10.64 -7.42
C ASN A 452 -26.75 -11.55 -6.21
N ALA A 453 -25.53 -12.08 -6.08
CA ALA A 453 -25.13 -12.87 -4.91
C ALA A 453 -25.13 -12.04 -3.63
N GLY A 454 -24.77 -10.75 -3.75
CA GLY A 454 -24.61 -9.81 -2.63
C GLY A 454 -25.89 -9.37 -1.91
N HIS A 455 -27.03 -10.03 -2.12
CA HIS A 455 -28.33 -9.74 -1.52
C HIS A 455 -28.57 -10.49 -0.19
N THR A 456 -28.07 -11.72 -0.06
CA THR A 456 -28.32 -12.59 1.10
C THR A 456 -27.00 -13.02 1.70
N GLU A 457 -26.70 -12.56 2.92
CA GLU A 457 -25.37 -12.63 3.55
C GLU A 457 -24.72 -14.02 3.46
N ARG A 458 -25.46 -15.06 3.88
CA ARG A 458 -25.01 -16.46 3.89
C ARG A 458 -24.45 -16.94 2.54
N THR A 459 -24.98 -16.43 1.43
CA THR A 459 -24.62 -16.79 0.05
C THR A 459 -23.83 -15.70 -0.68
N ALA A 460 -23.63 -14.53 -0.07
CA ALA A 460 -22.98 -13.37 -0.64
C ALA A 460 -21.45 -13.50 -0.64
N SER A 461 -20.95 -14.46 -1.41
CA SER A 461 -19.51 -14.64 -1.62
C SER A 461 -19.19 -15.33 -2.94
N VAL A 462 -18.03 -15.02 -3.52
CA VAL A 462 -17.47 -15.71 -4.69
C VAL A 462 -16.12 -16.36 -4.36
N VAL A 463 -15.86 -17.51 -4.97
CA VAL A 463 -14.54 -18.18 -4.91
C VAL A 463 -13.79 -17.88 -6.20
N ARG A 464 -12.50 -17.56 -6.10
CA ARG A 464 -11.61 -17.24 -7.23
C ARG A 464 -10.19 -17.74 -6.93
N THR A 465 -9.48 -18.16 -7.97
CA THR A 465 -8.06 -18.56 -7.88
C THR A 465 -7.21 -17.43 -7.29
N GLY A 466 -6.34 -17.78 -6.35
CA GLY A 466 -5.43 -16.84 -5.68
C GLY A 466 -4.33 -16.29 -6.58
N SER A 467 -3.48 -15.46 -5.99
CA SER A 467 -2.29 -14.91 -6.66
C SER A 467 -1.13 -15.91 -6.64
N LYS A 468 -0.02 -15.58 -7.32
CA LYS A 468 1.23 -16.35 -7.19
C LYS A 468 1.80 -16.35 -5.77
N GLU A 469 1.44 -15.36 -4.95
CA GLU A 469 1.89 -15.22 -3.56
C GLU A 469 1.12 -16.18 -2.63
N THR A 470 -0.14 -16.48 -2.96
CA THR A 470 -0.99 -17.50 -2.30
C THR A 470 -0.94 -18.85 -3.04
N ASN A 471 0.12 -19.11 -3.82
CA ASN A 471 0.34 -20.34 -4.59
C ASN A 471 -0.84 -20.75 -5.52
N PHE A 472 -1.65 -19.78 -5.94
CA PHE A 472 -2.90 -19.97 -6.70
C PHE A 472 -4.02 -20.74 -5.97
N GLU A 473 -3.93 -20.88 -4.64
CA GLU A 473 -4.99 -21.52 -3.83
C GLU A 473 -6.36 -20.78 -3.96
N PRO A 474 -7.51 -21.46 -3.83
CA PRO A 474 -8.82 -20.82 -3.95
C PRO A 474 -9.13 -19.83 -2.81
N GLU A 475 -9.19 -18.53 -3.12
CA GLU A 475 -9.58 -17.45 -2.21
C GLU A 475 -11.12 -17.24 -2.25
N ARG A 476 -11.76 -17.09 -1.09
CA ARG A 476 -13.19 -16.71 -0.94
C ARG A 476 -13.29 -15.22 -0.62
N PHE A 477 -14.14 -14.50 -1.34
CA PHE A 477 -14.40 -13.07 -1.14
C PHE A 477 -15.88 -12.81 -0.92
N SER A 478 -16.20 -11.90 -0.02
CA SER A 478 -17.54 -11.37 0.21
C SER A 478 -18.03 -10.54 -0.98
N THR A 479 -19.36 -10.58 -1.18
CA THR A 479 -20.11 -9.65 -2.02
C THR A 479 -21.22 -8.94 -1.23
N PHE A 480 -21.22 -9.09 0.11
CA PHE A 480 -22.23 -8.50 1.00
C PHE A 480 -21.88 -7.06 1.37
N ASN A 481 -22.62 -6.12 0.79
CA ASN A 481 -22.42 -4.69 0.96
C ASN A 481 -23.65 -3.89 0.45
N PRO A 482 -23.88 -2.64 0.88
CA PRO A 482 -24.94 -1.81 0.33
C PRO A 482 -24.62 -1.40 -1.12
N LYS A 483 -25.61 -1.40 -2.01
CA LYS A 483 -25.42 -1.08 -3.44
C LYS A 483 -26.57 -0.25 -3.99
N ALA A 484 -26.28 0.83 -4.71
CA ALA A 484 -27.24 1.54 -5.55
C ALA A 484 -26.88 1.36 -7.03
N ILE A 485 -27.88 1.22 -7.89
CA ILE A 485 -27.71 1.01 -9.34
C ILE A 485 -28.60 2.01 -10.08
N ALA A 486 -27.99 2.93 -10.84
CA ALA A 486 -28.70 3.87 -11.70
C ALA A 486 -28.66 3.42 -13.17
N MET A 487 -29.82 3.29 -13.82
CA MET A 487 -29.93 2.92 -15.23
C MET A 487 -31.09 3.56 -16.00
N ILE A 488 -31.04 3.51 -17.33
CA ILE A 488 -32.08 3.95 -18.25
C ILE A 488 -32.85 2.74 -18.79
N GLY A 489 -34.17 2.86 -18.91
CA GLY A 489 -35.03 1.79 -19.43
C GLY A 489 -35.38 0.73 -18.37
N LYS A 490 -35.85 -0.45 -18.83
CA LYS A 490 -36.29 -1.53 -17.93
C LYS A 490 -35.09 -2.30 -17.35
N PRO A 491 -35.00 -2.47 -16.03
CA PRO A 491 -34.02 -3.37 -15.40
C PRO A 491 -34.33 -4.85 -15.70
N CYS A 492 -33.37 -5.73 -15.40
CA CYS A 492 -33.61 -7.18 -15.44
C CYS A 492 -34.38 -7.65 -14.18
N GLY A 493 -35.21 -8.68 -14.33
CA GLY A 493 -36.02 -9.24 -13.23
C GLY A 493 -35.20 -9.50 -11.97
N THR A 494 -34.03 -10.13 -12.11
CA THR A 494 -33.16 -10.44 -10.97
C THR A 494 -32.68 -9.22 -10.17
N TRP A 495 -32.74 -8.01 -10.72
CA TRP A 495 -32.52 -6.78 -9.95
C TRP A 495 -33.80 -6.28 -9.30
N MET A 496 -34.95 -6.36 -9.97
CA MET A 496 -36.24 -6.00 -9.38
C MET A 496 -36.54 -6.86 -8.14
N ASP A 497 -36.37 -8.20 -8.19
CA ASP A 497 -36.58 -9.08 -7.01
C ASP A 497 -35.65 -8.79 -5.80
N ARG A 498 -34.65 -7.92 -5.93
CA ARG A 498 -33.56 -7.71 -4.95
C ARG A 498 -33.36 -6.23 -4.62
N SER A 499 -34.34 -5.39 -4.88
CA SER A 499 -34.20 -3.94 -4.77
C SER A 499 -35.43 -3.21 -4.26
N ILE A 500 -35.17 -2.08 -3.61
CA ILE A 500 -36.14 -0.99 -3.46
C ILE A 500 -36.11 -0.16 -4.76
N HIS A 501 -37.20 -0.17 -5.54
CA HIS A 501 -37.24 0.35 -6.91
C HIS A 501 -37.69 1.83 -6.98
N ILE A 502 -36.72 2.74 -7.16
CA ILE A 502 -37.00 4.17 -7.38
C ILE A 502 -37.25 4.44 -8.87
N LYS A 503 -38.50 4.70 -9.24
CA LYS A 503 -38.89 5.10 -10.60
C LYS A 503 -38.80 6.63 -10.74
N MET A 504 -37.74 7.14 -11.40
CA MET A 504 -37.52 8.58 -11.57
C MET A 504 -38.08 9.12 -12.89
N GLU A 505 -38.95 10.11 -12.78
CA GLU A 505 -39.55 10.84 -13.89
C GLU A 505 -38.82 12.15 -14.22
N ARG A 506 -39.18 12.78 -15.33
CA ARG A 506 -38.65 14.10 -15.70
C ARG A 506 -39.55 15.20 -15.15
N LYS A 507 -39.05 15.98 -14.19
CA LYS A 507 -39.77 17.13 -13.62
C LYS A 507 -40.31 18.08 -14.71
N THR A 508 -41.47 18.67 -14.45
CA THR A 508 -42.05 19.74 -15.30
C THR A 508 -41.20 21.01 -15.23
N LYS A 509 -41.47 21.99 -16.10
CA LYS A 509 -40.68 23.23 -16.17
C LYS A 509 -40.82 24.09 -14.91
N ASP A 510 -41.97 23.99 -14.27
CA ASP A 510 -42.46 24.84 -13.18
C ASP A 510 -41.88 24.40 -11.82
N ILE A 511 -41.34 23.18 -11.75
CA ILE A 511 -40.72 22.62 -10.55
C ILE A 511 -39.27 23.09 -10.46
N HIS A 512 -39.04 24.16 -9.72
CA HIS A 512 -37.70 24.59 -9.31
C HIS A 512 -37.15 23.64 -8.22
N ILE A 513 -35.88 23.27 -8.35
CA ILE A 513 -35.10 22.43 -7.43
C ILE A 513 -33.75 23.13 -7.30
N GLU A 514 -33.16 23.17 -6.11
CA GLU A 514 -31.87 23.84 -5.93
C GLU A 514 -30.73 23.09 -6.62
N LYS A 515 -29.72 23.83 -7.07
CA LYS A 515 -28.52 23.23 -7.65
C LYS A 515 -27.66 22.64 -6.54
N LEU A 516 -27.27 21.37 -6.68
CA LEU A 516 -26.35 20.72 -5.75
C LEU A 516 -25.01 21.50 -5.68
N PRO A 517 -24.49 21.81 -4.48
CA PRO A 517 -23.16 22.39 -4.30
C PRO A 517 -22.05 21.47 -4.82
N ILE A 518 -20.90 22.04 -5.20
CA ILE A 518 -19.72 21.27 -5.66
C ILE A 518 -19.07 20.55 -4.47
N ASP A 519 -19.06 21.22 -3.32
CA ASP A 519 -18.54 20.80 -2.02
C ASP A 519 -19.57 20.03 -1.17
N PHE A 520 -20.70 19.59 -1.76
CA PHE A 520 -21.77 18.91 -1.04
C PHE A 520 -21.30 17.69 -0.23
N TYR A 521 -20.36 16.91 -0.78
CA TYR A 521 -19.79 15.75 -0.08
C TYR A 521 -19.10 16.15 1.23
N GLU A 522 -18.30 17.22 1.23
CA GLU A 522 -17.64 17.76 2.44
C GLU A 522 -18.67 18.36 3.40
N GLN A 523 -19.65 19.12 2.89
CA GLN A 523 -20.72 19.71 3.71
C GLN A 523 -21.52 18.67 4.50
N MET A 524 -21.70 17.45 3.96
CA MET A 524 -22.45 16.38 4.63
C MET A 524 -21.63 15.57 5.65
N LYS A 525 -20.32 15.79 5.76
CA LYS A 525 -19.44 15.06 6.70
C LYS A 525 -19.95 15.02 8.15
N PRO A 526 -20.43 16.12 8.76
CA PRO A 526 -20.99 16.07 10.12
C PRO A 526 -22.23 15.17 10.24
N LEU A 527 -23.02 15.06 9.17
CA LEU A 527 -24.22 14.20 9.14
C LEU A 527 -23.83 12.72 9.02
N ARG A 528 -22.77 12.39 8.26
CA ARG A 528 -22.18 11.04 8.22
C ARG A 528 -21.63 10.64 9.60
N GLN A 529 -20.91 11.53 10.29
CA GLN A 529 -20.43 11.25 11.67
C GLN A 529 -21.57 11.03 12.67
N LYS A 530 -22.69 11.73 12.52
CA LYS A 530 -23.92 11.50 13.32
C LYS A 530 -24.59 10.16 13.00
N LEU A 531 -24.59 9.71 11.74
CA LEU A 531 -25.12 8.40 11.34
C LEU A 531 -24.28 7.24 11.90
N ILE A 532 -22.94 7.34 11.85
CA ILE A 532 -22.03 6.35 12.47
C ILE A 532 -22.29 6.26 13.98
N LYS A 533 -22.43 7.41 14.65
CA LYS A 533 -22.76 7.47 16.09
C LYS A 533 -24.12 6.85 16.42
N TRP A 534 -25.12 7.01 15.54
CA TRP A 534 -26.43 6.37 15.71
C TRP A 534 -26.35 4.84 15.64
N THR A 535 -25.52 4.29 14.74
CA THR A 535 -25.32 2.83 14.63
C THR A 535 -24.56 2.18 15.79
N CYS A 536 -24.06 2.95 16.76
CA CYS A 536 -23.54 2.44 18.02
C CYS A 536 -24.64 2.10 19.04
N SER A 537 -25.93 2.22 18.68
CA SER A 537 -27.08 1.87 19.53
C SER A 537 -27.64 0.48 19.23
N ASP A 538 -28.40 -0.09 20.19
CA ASP A 538 -29.00 -1.43 20.08
C ASP A 538 -30.17 -1.45 19.08
N LEU A 539 -29.86 -1.63 17.80
CA LEU A 539 -30.84 -1.75 16.72
C LEU A 539 -31.61 -3.07 16.79
N ARG A 540 -32.93 -2.98 16.97
CA ARG A 540 -33.86 -4.11 17.02
C ARG A 540 -34.42 -4.41 15.63
N GLN A 541 -34.53 -5.68 15.25
CA GLN A 541 -35.32 -6.07 14.08
C GLN A 541 -36.81 -6.13 14.45
N ILE A 542 -37.69 -5.99 13.45
CA ILE A 542 -39.13 -6.13 13.65
C ILE A 542 -39.58 -7.58 13.42
N GLU A 543 -40.31 -8.14 14.37
CA GLU A 543 -40.93 -9.47 14.28
C GLU A 543 -42.42 -9.30 13.91
N GLU A 544 -42.68 -8.95 12.64
CA GLU A 544 -44.03 -8.73 12.09
C GLU A 544 -44.14 -9.35 10.69
N GLU A 545 -45.24 -10.07 10.43
CA GLU A 545 -45.55 -10.62 9.12
C GLU A 545 -46.25 -9.57 8.24
N PHE A 546 -45.83 -9.44 6.98
CA PHE A 546 -46.38 -8.45 6.03
C PHE A 546 -47.15 -9.16 4.91
N ASP A 547 -48.45 -8.86 4.79
CA ASP A 547 -49.33 -9.37 3.73
C ASP A 547 -49.03 -8.67 2.39
N LEU A 548 -48.01 -9.16 1.69
CA LEU A 548 -47.65 -8.81 0.32
C LEU A 548 -47.73 -10.06 -0.56
N SER A 549 -48.05 -9.87 -1.85
CA SER A 549 -48.12 -10.95 -2.85
C SER A 549 -46.76 -11.58 -3.22
N ASN A 550 -45.65 -11.03 -2.72
CA ASN A 550 -44.30 -11.37 -3.14
C ASN A 550 -43.35 -11.47 -1.94
N ASP A 551 -42.94 -12.69 -1.59
CA ASP A 551 -41.96 -12.98 -0.53
C ASP A 551 -40.68 -12.15 -0.66
N ARG A 552 -40.25 -11.82 -1.90
CA ARG A 552 -39.09 -10.97 -2.13
C ARG A 552 -39.31 -9.51 -1.78
N ALA A 553 -40.53 -8.99 -1.92
CA ALA A 553 -40.83 -7.65 -1.45
C ALA A 553 -40.73 -7.60 0.09
N VAL A 554 -41.24 -8.62 0.78
CA VAL A 554 -41.13 -8.77 2.25
C VAL A 554 -39.65 -8.81 2.68
N ASP A 555 -38.84 -9.69 2.08
CA ASP A 555 -37.37 -9.76 2.25
C ASP A 555 -36.70 -8.37 2.12
N ASN A 556 -37.01 -7.63 1.05
CA ASN A 556 -36.40 -6.35 0.74
C ASN A 556 -36.83 -5.23 1.71
N TRP A 557 -38.07 -5.25 2.22
CA TRP A 557 -38.61 -4.19 3.09
C TRP A 557 -38.35 -4.39 4.58
N ILE A 558 -38.19 -5.63 5.08
CA ILE A 558 -37.91 -5.90 6.50
C ILE A 558 -36.73 -5.07 7.05
N PRO A 559 -35.56 -4.92 6.37
CA PRO A 559 -34.47 -4.07 6.85
C PRO A 559 -34.85 -2.58 6.96
N LEU A 560 -35.58 -2.03 5.99
CA LEU A 560 -36.01 -0.62 6.00
C LEU A 560 -37.07 -0.36 7.08
N ILE A 561 -38.00 -1.29 7.30
CA ILE A 561 -39.03 -1.19 8.34
C ILE A 561 -38.40 -1.36 9.72
N SER A 562 -37.42 -2.25 9.87
CA SER A 562 -36.63 -2.39 11.11
C SER A 562 -35.86 -1.10 11.43
N VAL A 563 -35.21 -0.47 10.44
CA VAL A 563 -34.61 0.87 10.64
C VAL A 563 -35.67 1.87 11.11
N ALA A 564 -36.84 1.92 10.47
CA ALA A 564 -37.92 2.84 10.83
C ALA A 564 -38.47 2.61 12.26
N TYR A 565 -38.57 1.35 12.69
CA TYR A 565 -38.97 0.94 14.04
C TYR A 565 -38.03 1.49 15.13
N ASN A 566 -36.73 1.61 14.84
CA ASN A 566 -35.74 2.23 15.75
C ASN A 566 -35.69 3.77 15.65
N LEU A 567 -36.59 4.41 14.89
CA LEU A 567 -36.74 5.87 14.83
C LEU A 567 -37.93 6.32 15.67
N ASN A 568 -39.16 6.11 15.18
CA ASN A 568 -40.42 6.29 15.91
C ASN A 568 -41.61 5.73 15.09
N ASP A 569 -42.79 5.67 15.72
CA ASP A 569 -44.03 5.24 15.07
C ASP A 569 -44.38 6.04 13.80
N GLU A 570 -44.03 7.33 13.75
CA GLU A 570 -44.27 8.17 12.58
C GLU A 570 -43.44 7.71 11.36
N TRP A 571 -42.16 7.38 11.57
CA TRP A 571 -41.29 6.80 10.55
C TRP A 571 -41.70 5.37 10.20
N LEU A 572 -42.15 4.57 11.16
CA LEU A 572 -42.69 3.23 10.92
C LEU A 572 -43.95 3.28 10.03
N ILE A 573 -44.88 4.21 10.30
CA ILE A 573 -46.08 4.44 9.48
C ILE A 573 -45.71 4.94 8.07
N LYS A 574 -44.71 5.83 7.95
CA LYS A 574 -44.19 6.25 6.63
C LYS A 574 -43.59 5.07 5.85
N ALA A 575 -42.82 4.21 6.51
CA ALA A 575 -42.19 3.03 5.92
C ALA A 575 -43.24 2.04 5.39
N LYS A 576 -44.22 1.64 6.22
CA LYS A 576 -45.29 0.73 5.79
C LYS A 576 -46.13 1.29 4.64
N LYS A 577 -46.41 2.61 4.63
CA LYS A 577 -47.09 3.28 3.50
C LYS A 577 -46.21 3.32 2.24
N ALA A 578 -44.90 3.50 2.38
CA ALA A 578 -43.99 3.49 1.24
C ALA A 578 -43.85 2.10 0.62
N MET A 579 -43.80 1.05 1.45
CA MET A 579 -43.88 -0.35 1.03
C MET A 579 -45.14 -0.59 0.19
N VAL A 580 -46.33 -0.36 0.77
CA VAL A 580 -47.59 -0.59 0.04
C VAL A 580 -47.68 0.22 -1.25
N PHE A 581 -47.24 1.49 -1.26
CA PHE A 581 -47.21 2.29 -2.49
C PHE A 581 -46.29 1.68 -3.57
N MET A 582 -45.05 1.34 -3.21
CA MET A 582 -44.04 0.91 -4.19
C MET A 582 -44.27 -0.50 -4.73
N GLU A 583 -44.83 -1.40 -3.91
CA GLU A 583 -45.20 -2.77 -4.31
C GLU A 583 -46.63 -2.88 -4.90
N SER A 584 -47.35 -1.74 -5.07
CA SER A 584 -48.68 -1.69 -5.69
C SER A 584 -48.69 -1.24 -7.16
N ASP A 585 -47.54 -0.91 -7.73
CA ASP A 585 -47.41 -0.65 -9.17
C ASP A 585 -47.51 -1.98 -9.93
N GLU A 586 -48.62 -2.19 -10.65
CA GLU A 586 -48.86 -3.37 -11.51
C GLU A 586 -47.67 -3.63 -12.45
N ASP A 587 -47.05 -4.80 -12.32
CA ASP A 587 -45.80 -5.07 -13.04
C ASP A 587 -46.07 -5.58 -14.46
N GLU A 588 -45.06 -5.50 -15.32
CA GLU A 588 -45.17 -5.99 -16.70
C GLU A 588 -45.33 -7.53 -16.75
N ASP A 589 -45.13 -8.23 -15.63
CA ASP A 589 -45.41 -9.66 -15.47
C ASP A 589 -46.83 -9.91 -14.92
N ASP A 590 -47.44 -8.99 -14.15
CA ASP A 590 -48.89 -9.02 -13.86
C ASP A 590 -49.70 -8.85 -15.15
N LEU A 591 -49.31 -7.93 -16.03
CA LEU A 591 -49.87 -7.81 -17.40
C LEU A 591 -49.74 -9.09 -18.24
N LYS A 592 -48.82 -10.01 -17.90
CA LYS A 592 -48.72 -11.33 -18.55
C LYS A 592 -49.61 -12.37 -17.87
N ILE A 593 -49.82 -12.28 -16.56
CA ILE A 593 -50.74 -13.13 -15.79
C ILE A 593 -52.20 -12.76 -16.07
N GLU A 594 -52.53 -11.47 -16.17
CA GLU A 594 -53.84 -10.97 -16.61
C GLU A 594 -54.16 -11.44 -18.03
N LEU A 595 -53.18 -11.36 -18.95
CA LEU A 595 -53.32 -11.93 -20.29
C LEU A 595 -53.59 -13.45 -20.25
N LEU A 596 -52.99 -14.20 -19.32
CA LEU A 596 -53.31 -15.61 -19.13
C LEU A 596 -54.73 -15.81 -18.58
N GLN A 597 -55.22 -14.97 -17.67
CA GLN A 597 -56.59 -15.03 -17.14
C GLN A 597 -57.61 -14.84 -18.27
N ASP A 598 -57.44 -13.80 -19.09
CA ASP A 598 -58.38 -13.50 -20.17
C ASP A 598 -58.33 -14.56 -21.28
N ILE A 599 -57.15 -15.13 -21.56
CA ILE A 599 -57.03 -16.26 -22.50
C ILE A 599 -57.64 -17.55 -21.90
N GLN A 600 -57.54 -17.77 -20.58
CA GLN A 600 -58.24 -18.87 -19.90
C GLN A 600 -59.76 -18.68 -20.00
N GLN A 601 -60.28 -17.48 -19.76
CA GLN A 601 -61.69 -17.16 -19.93
C GLN A 601 -62.14 -17.38 -21.38
N TYR A 602 -61.35 -16.94 -22.38
CA TYR A 602 -61.64 -17.23 -23.79
C TYR A 602 -61.81 -18.74 -24.04
N PHE A 603 -60.84 -19.56 -23.62
CA PHE A 603 -60.91 -21.01 -23.85
C PHE A 603 -62.09 -21.67 -23.10
N ASN A 604 -62.41 -21.19 -21.90
CA ASN A 604 -63.58 -21.65 -21.13
C ASN A 604 -64.92 -21.31 -21.81
N GLU A 605 -65.02 -20.15 -22.48
CA GLU A 605 -66.27 -19.68 -23.11
C GLU A 605 -66.44 -20.10 -24.59
N LYS A 606 -65.34 -20.17 -25.35
CA LYS A 606 -65.35 -20.28 -26.82
C LYS A 606 -64.74 -21.57 -27.37
N GLY A 607 -64.11 -22.39 -26.51
CA GLY A 607 -63.62 -23.73 -26.82
C GLY A 607 -62.13 -23.83 -27.19
N ASP A 608 -61.62 -25.07 -27.19
CA ASP A 608 -60.20 -25.49 -27.18
C ASP A 608 -59.20 -24.84 -28.15
N LYS A 609 -59.62 -24.09 -29.18
CA LYS A 609 -58.74 -23.60 -30.26
C LYS A 609 -59.14 -22.22 -30.75
N VAL A 610 -58.14 -21.39 -31.06
CA VAL A 610 -58.37 -20.00 -31.50
C VAL A 610 -57.30 -19.52 -32.48
N PHE A 611 -57.70 -18.92 -33.60
CA PHE A 611 -56.76 -18.21 -34.48
C PHE A 611 -56.27 -16.91 -33.82
N THR A 612 -55.01 -16.53 -34.07
CA THR A 612 -54.40 -15.33 -33.43
C THR A 612 -55.21 -14.05 -33.67
N GLU A 613 -55.85 -13.92 -34.84
CA GLU A 613 -56.75 -12.80 -35.17
C GLU A 613 -58.05 -12.79 -34.35
N GLN A 614 -58.61 -13.95 -34.03
CA GLN A 614 -59.82 -14.08 -33.23
C GLN A 614 -59.53 -13.76 -31.76
N LEU A 615 -58.40 -14.24 -31.23
CA LEU A 615 -57.99 -13.99 -29.85
C LEU A 615 -57.71 -12.49 -29.62
N ILE A 616 -57.09 -11.81 -30.59
CA ILE A 616 -56.87 -10.36 -30.54
C ILE A 616 -58.20 -9.60 -30.58
N LYS A 617 -59.15 -10.00 -31.44
CA LYS A 617 -60.49 -9.37 -31.46
C LYS A 617 -61.24 -9.51 -30.13
N TYR A 618 -61.07 -10.64 -29.43
CA TYR A 618 -61.63 -10.83 -28.09
C TYR A 618 -60.96 -9.93 -27.05
N LEU A 619 -59.63 -9.94 -26.98
CA LEU A 619 -58.87 -9.10 -26.02
C LEU A 619 -59.18 -7.60 -26.24
N LEU A 620 -59.29 -7.15 -27.49
CA LEU A 620 -59.70 -5.77 -27.85
C LEU A 620 -61.19 -5.46 -27.59
N SER A 621 -61.99 -6.42 -27.13
CA SER A 621 -63.41 -6.23 -26.79
C SER A 621 -63.70 -6.27 -25.28
N LEU A 622 -62.66 -6.38 -24.45
CA LEU A 622 -62.76 -6.31 -22.99
C LEU A 622 -62.57 -4.85 -22.57
N GLU A 623 -63.66 -4.15 -22.27
CA GLU A 623 -63.62 -2.70 -21.97
C GLU A 623 -62.94 -2.39 -20.63
N ASP A 624 -63.03 -3.30 -19.65
CA ASP A 624 -62.36 -3.21 -18.33
C ASP A 624 -60.89 -3.71 -18.34
N ARG A 625 -60.22 -3.77 -19.50
CA ARG A 625 -58.88 -4.35 -19.66
C ARG A 625 -57.93 -3.48 -20.52
N PRO A 626 -56.62 -3.49 -20.24
CA PRO A 626 -55.67 -2.57 -20.89
C PRO A 626 -55.39 -2.84 -22.38
N TRP A 627 -55.92 -3.93 -22.96
CA TRP A 627 -55.54 -4.42 -24.29
C TRP A 627 -55.82 -3.46 -25.44
N ALA A 628 -56.83 -2.60 -25.33
CA ALA A 628 -57.16 -1.58 -26.34
C ALA A 628 -56.20 -0.38 -26.29
N ASP A 629 -55.89 0.11 -25.08
CA ASP A 629 -55.08 1.31 -24.85
C ASP A 629 -53.57 1.10 -25.03
N LEU A 630 -53.11 -0.16 -25.06
CA LEU A 630 -51.73 -0.50 -25.41
C LEU A 630 -51.25 0.26 -26.66
N ARG A 631 -50.00 0.73 -26.60
CA ARG A 631 -49.33 1.54 -27.64
C ARG A 631 -50.04 2.87 -27.96
N HIS A 632 -50.63 3.51 -26.95
CA HIS A 632 -51.37 4.77 -27.04
C HIS A 632 -52.63 4.63 -27.92
N GLY A 633 -53.57 3.77 -27.49
CA GLY A 633 -54.85 3.54 -28.19
C GLY A 633 -54.68 2.84 -29.54
N LYS A 634 -53.65 1.98 -29.70
CA LYS A 634 -53.37 1.26 -30.95
C LYS A 634 -53.50 -0.25 -30.83
N GLY A 635 -53.98 -0.74 -29.68
CA GLY A 635 -54.26 -2.14 -29.40
C GLY A 635 -53.07 -3.08 -29.27
N ILE A 636 -53.34 -4.23 -28.66
CA ILE A 636 -52.50 -5.43 -28.77
C ILE A 636 -52.40 -5.91 -30.23
N THR A 637 -51.28 -6.52 -30.60
CA THR A 637 -50.98 -6.96 -31.98
C THR A 637 -50.45 -8.39 -32.00
N PRO A 638 -50.47 -9.11 -33.15
CA PRO A 638 -49.98 -10.49 -33.23
C PRO A 638 -48.54 -10.67 -32.76
N HIS A 639 -47.68 -9.68 -32.99
CA HIS A 639 -46.29 -9.68 -32.53
C HIS A 639 -46.17 -9.52 -31.01
N ILE A 640 -47.03 -8.70 -30.39
CA ILE A 640 -47.01 -8.46 -28.94
C ILE A 640 -47.59 -9.65 -28.19
N LEU A 641 -48.77 -10.13 -28.60
CA LEU A 641 -49.39 -11.33 -28.05
C LEU A 641 -48.44 -12.54 -28.12
N ALA A 642 -47.75 -12.74 -29.24
CA ALA A 642 -46.76 -13.80 -29.38
C ALA A 642 -45.51 -13.61 -28.51
N ASN A 643 -45.07 -12.37 -28.24
CA ASN A 643 -43.91 -12.11 -27.38
C ASN A 643 -44.24 -12.20 -25.88
N MET A 644 -45.44 -11.80 -25.45
CA MET A 644 -45.91 -11.99 -24.08
C MET A 644 -46.05 -13.49 -23.77
N LEU A 645 -46.73 -14.25 -24.63
CA LEU A 645 -46.91 -15.69 -24.46
C LEU A 645 -45.60 -16.50 -24.57
N LYS A 646 -44.62 -16.02 -25.34
CA LYS A 646 -43.28 -16.62 -25.43
C LYS A 646 -42.54 -16.67 -24.09
N ALA A 647 -42.87 -15.80 -23.12
CA ALA A 647 -42.31 -15.87 -21.76
C ALA A 647 -42.67 -17.20 -21.07
N PHE A 648 -43.90 -17.68 -21.28
CA PHE A 648 -44.40 -18.97 -20.78
C PHE A 648 -44.07 -20.15 -21.72
N GLY A 649 -43.14 -19.98 -22.66
CA GLY A 649 -42.78 -20.96 -23.69
C GLY A 649 -43.78 -21.11 -24.85
N ILE A 650 -45.01 -20.60 -24.70
CA ILE A 650 -46.12 -20.71 -25.65
C ILE A 650 -45.82 -19.91 -26.93
N LYS A 651 -46.13 -20.49 -28.11
CA LYS A 651 -45.88 -19.86 -29.42
C LYS A 651 -47.04 -20.13 -30.38
N PRO A 652 -47.44 -19.16 -31.22
CA PRO A 652 -48.52 -19.36 -32.20
C PRO A 652 -48.09 -20.37 -33.26
N LYS A 653 -48.81 -21.49 -33.33
CA LYS A 653 -48.57 -22.61 -34.25
C LYS A 653 -49.62 -22.63 -35.38
N PRO A 654 -49.35 -23.23 -36.55
CA PRO A 654 -50.38 -23.46 -37.55
C PRO A 654 -51.41 -24.45 -36.98
N ILE A 655 -52.64 -23.99 -36.75
CA ILE A 655 -53.75 -24.83 -36.34
C ILE A 655 -54.77 -24.93 -37.48
N ARG A 656 -55.42 -26.10 -37.59
CA ARG A 656 -56.57 -26.30 -38.47
C ARG A 656 -57.85 -26.16 -37.66
N MET A 657 -58.75 -25.30 -38.12
CA MET A 657 -60.12 -25.17 -37.65
C MET A 657 -61.01 -25.22 -38.89
N GLU A 658 -61.94 -26.18 -38.92
CA GLU A 658 -62.78 -26.48 -40.09
C GLU A 658 -61.96 -26.64 -41.39
N TYR A 659 -62.11 -25.68 -42.30
CA TYR A 659 -61.53 -25.65 -43.65
C TYR A 659 -60.28 -24.77 -43.76
N GLU A 660 -59.97 -23.95 -42.75
CA GLU A 660 -58.83 -23.04 -42.76
C GLU A 660 -57.64 -23.55 -41.93
N VAL A 661 -56.43 -23.17 -42.36
CA VAL A 661 -55.19 -23.35 -41.59
C VAL A 661 -54.53 -21.98 -41.43
N LYS A 662 -54.55 -21.44 -40.20
CA LYS A 662 -53.96 -20.14 -39.84
C LYS A 662 -53.13 -20.29 -38.55
N LYS A 663 -52.36 -19.26 -38.20
CA LYS A 663 -51.66 -19.23 -36.92
C LYS A 663 -52.65 -19.05 -35.77
N GLY A 664 -52.44 -19.78 -34.69
CA GLY A 664 -53.31 -19.78 -33.53
C GLY A 664 -52.74 -20.57 -32.36
N TYR A 665 -53.61 -20.84 -31.41
CA TYR A 665 -53.32 -21.43 -30.11
C TYR A 665 -54.31 -22.57 -29.82
N ASP A 666 -53.86 -23.59 -29.09
CA ASP A 666 -54.67 -24.73 -28.62
C ASP A 666 -54.57 -24.76 -27.09
N VAL A 667 -55.69 -24.93 -26.38
CA VAL A 667 -55.76 -24.88 -24.91
C VAL A 667 -54.79 -25.87 -24.25
N LYS A 668 -54.41 -26.95 -24.94
CA LYS A 668 -53.41 -27.92 -24.48
C LYS A 668 -52.03 -27.31 -24.27
N ASP A 669 -51.67 -26.27 -25.04
CA ASP A 669 -50.41 -25.53 -24.89
C ASP A 669 -50.39 -24.68 -23.60
N PHE A 670 -51.57 -24.43 -23.01
CA PHE A 670 -51.73 -23.57 -21.83
C PHE A 670 -52.00 -24.34 -20.54
N LYS A 671 -52.30 -25.65 -20.57
CA LYS A 671 -52.77 -26.39 -19.38
C LYS A 671 -51.79 -26.34 -18.20
N GLU A 672 -50.51 -26.57 -18.45
CA GLU A 672 -49.47 -26.53 -17.41
C GLU A 672 -49.24 -25.09 -16.93
N VAL A 673 -49.23 -24.12 -17.85
CA VAL A 673 -49.08 -22.68 -17.55
C VAL A 673 -50.24 -22.15 -16.73
N PHE A 674 -51.48 -22.53 -17.03
CA PHE A 674 -52.66 -22.18 -16.22
C PHE A 674 -52.61 -22.79 -14.82
N LEU A 675 -52.17 -24.05 -14.67
CA LEU A 675 -52.02 -24.67 -13.35
C LEU A 675 -50.89 -24.03 -12.52
N GLN A 676 -49.83 -23.54 -13.18
CA GLN A 676 -48.66 -22.94 -12.53
C GLN A 676 -48.86 -21.46 -12.17
N TYR A 677 -49.46 -20.67 -13.06
CA TYR A 677 -49.57 -19.20 -12.93
C TYR A 677 -50.97 -18.71 -12.56
N LEU A 678 -52.01 -19.53 -12.71
CA LEU A 678 -53.38 -19.23 -12.30
C LEU A 678 -53.90 -20.26 -11.26
N PRO A 679 -53.19 -20.47 -10.13
CA PRO A 679 -53.65 -21.39 -9.09
C PRO A 679 -55.02 -20.93 -8.57
N SER A 680 -55.97 -21.86 -8.48
CA SER A 680 -57.35 -21.54 -8.09
C SER A 680 -57.37 -20.79 -6.75
N ARG A 681 -57.81 -19.52 -6.76
CA ARG A 681 -57.99 -18.70 -5.56
C ARG A 681 -59.02 -19.35 -4.65
N LYS A 682 -58.59 -20.24 -3.77
CA LYS A 682 -59.44 -20.91 -2.80
C LYS A 682 -60.06 -19.82 -1.94
N VAL A 683 -61.37 -19.63 -2.10
CA VAL A 683 -62.15 -18.83 -1.16
C VAL A 683 -62.15 -19.58 0.15
N THR A 684 -61.20 -19.24 1.02
CA THR A 684 -61.20 -19.65 2.42
C THR A 684 -62.47 -19.09 3.04
N ARG A 685 -63.51 -19.91 3.13
CA ARG A 685 -64.66 -19.61 3.97
C ARG A 685 -64.12 -19.31 5.36
N LEU A 686 -64.48 -18.15 5.89
CA LEU A 686 -64.34 -17.82 7.31
C LEU A 686 -64.76 -19.04 8.14
N GLN A 687 -63.80 -19.70 8.77
CA GLN A 687 -64.11 -20.69 9.79
C GLN A 687 -64.42 -19.92 11.06
N SER A 688 -65.60 -20.17 11.60
CA SER A 688 -66.08 -19.59 12.85
C SER A 688 -65.16 -20.00 14.00
N HIS A 689 -64.91 -19.06 14.93
CA HIS A 689 -64.43 -19.38 16.27
C HIS A 689 -65.21 -20.55 16.86
N ASN A 690 -64.49 -21.40 17.60
CA ASN A 690 -64.96 -22.04 18.81
C ASN A 690 -63.72 -22.36 19.65
N ASP A 691 -63.71 -21.87 20.88
CA ASP A 691 -62.63 -22.11 21.84
C ASP A 691 -62.84 -23.48 22.50
N ASN A 692 -61.75 -24.22 22.79
CA ASN A 692 -61.40 -24.69 24.16
C ASN A 692 -60.26 -25.74 24.20
N ASP A 693 -59.54 -25.69 25.33
CA ASP A 693 -58.97 -26.81 26.11
C ASP A 693 -57.87 -27.74 25.51
N THR A 694 -56.63 -27.27 25.65
CA THR A 694 -55.51 -27.88 26.44
C THR A 694 -54.93 -29.31 26.23
N GLU A 695 -53.60 -29.35 26.46
CA GLU A 695 -52.76 -30.43 27.03
C GLU A 695 -51.90 -31.41 26.17
N ALA A 696 -50.58 -31.15 26.25
CA ALA A 696 -49.49 -32.07 26.66
C ALA A 696 -48.96 -33.22 25.74
N PHE A 697 -47.79 -32.94 25.15
CA PHE A 697 -46.58 -33.80 25.03
C PHE A 697 -46.67 -35.34 25.08
N GLN A 698 -46.08 -36.00 24.06
CA GLN A 698 -45.10 -37.09 24.26
C GLN A 698 -44.10 -37.23 23.09
N LYS A 699 -42.99 -37.97 23.32
CA LYS A 699 -41.85 -38.20 22.40
C LYS A 699 -41.28 -39.62 22.61
N VAL A 700 -40.48 -40.10 21.63
CA VAL A 700 -39.67 -41.37 21.64
C VAL A 700 -40.58 -42.62 21.47
N THR A 701 -40.31 -43.69 20.70
CA THR A 701 -39.10 -44.49 20.34
C THR A 701 -39.02 -44.80 18.82
N GLN A 702 -37.87 -44.68 18.13
CA GLN A 702 -36.77 -45.65 17.86
C GLN A 702 -36.93 -46.57 16.61
N LYS A 703 -35.81 -47.23 16.22
CA LYS A 703 -35.51 -47.80 14.88
C LYS A 703 -36.12 -49.18 14.57
N GLY A 704 -36.25 -49.46 13.27
CA GLY A 704 -36.22 -50.79 12.66
C GLY A 704 -35.84 -50.67 11.16
N ASP A 705 -35.01 -51.58 10.64
CA ASP A 705 -34.40 -51.49 9.30
C ASP A 705 -34.99 -52.49 8.27
N VAL A 706 -34.75 -52.21 6.97
CA VAL A 706 -34.89 -53.09 5.75
C VAL A 706 -36.29 -53.65 5.39
N PRO A 707 -36.59 -54.05 4.11
CA PRO A 707 -35.68 -54.24 2.97
C PRO A 707 -36.04 -53.56 1.61
N PHE A 708 -35.09 -53.70 0.68
CA PHE A 708 -35.05 -53.33 -0.75
C PHE A 708 -36.22 -53.83 -1.63
N LEU A 709 -36.46 -53.15 -2.77
CA LEU A 709 -36.12 -53.72 -4.10
C LEU A 709 -36.18 -52.74 -5.30
N ASN A 710 -35.38 -53.07 -6.33
CA ASN A 710 -35.21 -52.39 -7.62
C ASN A 710 -36.52 -52.39 -8.46
N SER A 711 -36.71 -51.60 -9.52
CA SER A 711 -35.75 -51.22 -10.58
C SER A 711 -36.32 -50.15 -11.53
N SER A 712 -35.44 -49.40 -12.20
CA SER A 712 -35.81 -48.57 -13.37
C SER A 712 -35.53 -49.27 -14.70
N LYS A 713 -36.43 -49.10 -15.68
CA LYS A 713 -36.19 -49.49 -17.10
C LYS A 713 -36.73 -48.42 -18.04
N THR A 714 -35.99 -48.18 -19.12
CA THR A 714 -36.22 -47.16 -20.14
C THR A 714 -36.69 -47.78 -21.47
N ALA A 715 -37.37 -46.98 -22.28
CA ALA A 715 -37.49 -47.14 -23.73
C ALA A 715 -37.91 -45.79 -24.35
N SER A 716 -37.47 -45.38 -25.56
CA SER A 716 -36.32 -45.82 -26.37
C SER A 716 -36.16 -44.88 -27.59
N ASN A 717 -34.91 -44.67 -28.05
CA ASN A 717 -34.55 -44.20 -29.41
C ASN A 717 -34.92 -42.73 -29.79
N GLN A 718 -34.21 -42.01 -30.67
CA GLN A 718 -32.99 -42.22 -31.49
C GLN A 718 -32.50 -40.83 -32.00
N GLN A 719 -31.29 -40.56 -32.54
CA GLN A 719 -30.01 -41.27 -32.71
C GLN A 719 -28.90 -40.23 -32.99
N CYS A 720 -27.63 -40.44 -32.63
CA CYS A 720 -26.49 -39.75 -33.28
C CYS A 720 -25.11 -40.43 -33.07
N ASN A 721 -24.16 -40.11 -33.98
CA ASN A 721 -22.69 -40.23 -33.90
C ASN A 721 -21.94 -41.59 -33.89
N ARG A 722 -21.49 -41.97 -35.10
CA ARG A 722 -20.08 -42.16 -35.56
C ARG A 722 -19.01 -42.91 -34.70
N VAL A 723 -18.66 -44.12 -35.19
CA VAL A 723 -17.33 -44.74 -35.54
C VAL A 723 -16.00 -44.42 -34.79
N THR A 724 -15.11 -45.43 -34.76
CA THR A 724 -13.77 -45.53 -34.12
C THR A 724 -12.57 -45.65 -35.10
N PHE A 725 -11.32 -45.36 -34.68
CA PHE A 725 -10.12 -46.29 -34.64
C PHE A 725 -8.70 -45.64 -34.58
N GLN A 726 -8.01 -45.84 -33.43
CA GLN A 726 -6.62 -46.31 -33.11
C GLN A 726 -5.32 -46.09 -33.98
N LYS A 727 -4.16 -46.00 -33.27
CA LYS A 727 -2.70 -46.16 -33.64
C LYS A 727 -1.97 -44.86 -34.08
N GLY A 728 -0.66 -44.58 -33.83
CA GLY A 728 0.51 -45.21 -33.13
C GLY A 728 1.84 -44.71 -33.79
N GLY A 729 3.09 -44.70 -33.26
CA GLY A 729 3.80 -45.06 -31.99
C GLY A 729 5.36 -44.97 -32.20
N ILE A 730 6.23 -45.34 -31.21
CA ILE A 730 7.74 -45.55 -31.31
C ILE A 730 8.61 -44.28 -31.51
N THR A 731 9.86 -44.02 -31.01
CA THR A 731 10.82 -44.42 -29.90
C THR A 731 11.82 -43.22 -29.74
N GLU A 732 12.53 -42.85 -28.65
CA GLU A 732 13.32 -43.51 -27.58
C GLU A 732 14.85 -43.62 -27.86
N GLU A 733 15.68 -42.97 -27.01
CA GLU A 733 17.14 -43.13 -26.65
C GLU A 733 17.49 -41.89 -25.73
N THR A 734 17.81 -41.98 -24.43
CA THR A 734 19.03 -42.47 -23.71
C THR A 734 20.32 -41.72 -24.11
N GLN A 735 21.26 -41.29 -23.24
CA GLN A 735 21.72 -41.59 -21.86
C GLN A 735 22.20 -40.26 -21.17
N ASP A 736 22.67 -40.06 -19.92
CA ASP A 736 22.80 -40.74 -18.59
C ASP A 736 23.47 -39.70 -17.62
N ASN A 737 23.75 -39.89 -16.31
CA ASN A 737 23.07 -40.49 -15.14
C ASN A 737 23.87 -40.08 -13.87
N GLU A 738 23.25 -39.68 -12.74
CA GLU A 738 23.87 -39.78 -11.39
C GLU A 738 22.83 -39.83 -10.26
N VAL A 739 23.19 -40.45 -9.12
CA VAL A 739 22.25 -40.94 -8.08
C VAL A 739 22.73 -40.60 -6.67
N ILE A 740 21.84 -40.05 -5.84
CA ILE A 740 21.91 -40.15 -4.37
C ILE A 740 20.50 -40.45 -3.83
N ASP A 741 20.38 -41.52 -3.05
CA ASP A 741 19.18 -41.92 -2.31
C ASP A 741 19.51 -41.93 -0.81
N ILE A 742 18.71 -41.24 0.01
CA ILE A 742 18.75 -41.33 1.48
C ILE A 742 17.32 -41.24 2.01
N THR A 743 16.83 -42.37 2.53
CA THR A 743 15.63 -42.48 3.37
C THR A 743 16.00 -42.39 4.87
N HIS A 744 15.00 -42.28 5.74
CA HIS A 744 15.07 -41.82 7.15
C HIS A 744 15.28 -40.28 7.26
N ILE A 745 14.74 -39.58 8.27
CA ILE A 745 14.29 -40.00 9.61
C ILE A 745 12.82 -39.62 9.89
N LEU A 746 12.14 -40.42 10.71
CA LEU A 746 10.93 -40.06 11.47
C LEU A 746 11.22 -40.23 12.98
N GLU A 747 10.32 -39.71 13.81
CA GLU A 747 10.23 -39.81 15.29
C GLU A 747 10.81 -38.64 16.11
N ASP A 748 10.13 -38.40 17.24
CA ASP A 748 10.27 -37.38 18.30
C ASP A 748 10.26 -35.89 17.89
N SER A 749 9.54 -34.98 18.58
CA SER A 749 9.04 -35.04 19.97
C SER A 749 7.65 -34.37 20.18
N ASN A 750 6.84 -34.91 21.09
CA ASN A 750 5.78 -34.18 21.80
C ASN A 750 6.35 -33.40 23.00
N ASP A 751 5.46 -32.73 23.75
CA ASP A 751 5.66 -32.12 25.07
C ASP A 751 6.51 -30.83 25.15
N LEU A 752 5.89 -29.67 24.85
CA LEU A 752 5.51 -28.65 25.85
C LEU A 752 4.67 -27.49 25.26
#